data_AF-A0A8C5TNB6-F1
#
_entry.id   AF-A0A8C5TNB6-F1
#
_cell.length_a   1.000
_cell.length_b   1.000
_cell.length_c   1.000
_cell.angle_alpha   90.00
_cell.angle_beta   90.00
_cell.angle_gamma   90.00
#
_symmetry.space_group_name_H-M   'P 1'
#
loop_
_entity.id
_entity.type
_entity.pdbx_description
1 polymer ?
#
loop_
_entity_poly.entity_id
_entity_poly.type
_entity_poly.pdbx_seq_one_letter_code
_entity_poly.pdbx_strand_id
1 'polypeptide(L)'
;MAPILNWKKLMKVDPDSLPHQEELADRLLDILFKVDGKDIKTETPEKLMHLFKVTQSLLKMKAQEVELALEEVEKAGEEQAKCENNFKTKLMKLQNELEVAQRSAGGRDTRFLRDEIRQLEKQLEQKERQLTDIEEELENEKKVNEQLALRIEDAENENIKFRREKKRVKKKNEQLRQDVADYQRQIDSQKEAIPLRRGEVSNYTSQLSKRSSELVQYLDEIQNLTEANEKLEIQNQEMRKNLEESVQEMEKMTDEYSKMKLIVQQSDIIMDELRKEKDQYKFQVQDLSDQLKAKNEEDDPLMAAVNAKVEEWKKILALKDDELLQYQQMLFNLEEKMKMIQLDVDRNSILSLQQDVQERDAQIRLLTEQVEQYTKEMEKNAFVIEKLKDDLQKDKGYSSLSQQNQIGDMQEKLKMLEERTMEAEKSAELAEAHAREKDQELVETLKRMRDYELGIYGLEEAVAEIKDLRKQVKIRECEIESLIKEVNKLELKINDFLDENEELRERLGLEPKTMIDLNELRNSKALKQEQYRAENQILLQEVSIERLEEERIELKKHIRKLAQEKGRRVATIGLDVDNMEMTGSFTEEKEKNMRKLDCLSRHDIAEEKAKNDYLATELRQREKDLEKSRTVMVKFQSKLKELSEENKQLEQGMKEILQAIKEMQKDPSMKGGETALIIPSLDRLVHAMESKNSEGIFDASVHLKAQVDQLTGRNEELRQELKETQKEATSLSNQLASANEKIAQMKNEICLLHQSEGTNVVFQTVNLPEGMAPSSANTINSLNEYLIHLTQELENKEKTTIGRCSR
;
A
#
# COMPACT_ATOMS: atom_id res chain seq x y z
N MET A 1 -20.59 -22.74 -75.49
CA MET A 1 -19.95 -23.13 -76.77
C MET A 1 -18.58 -23.70 -76.43
N ALA A 2 -18.09 -24.72 -77.15
CA ALA A 2 -16.73 -25.22 -76.92
C ALA A 2 -15.68 -24.16 -77.34
N PRO A 3 -14.55 -24.04 -76.65
CA PRO A 3 -13.51 -23.06 -76.98
C PRO A 3 -12.75 -23.50 -78.23
N ILE A 4 -13.12 -22.98 -79.40
CA ILE A 4 -12.45 -23.25 -80.68
C ILE A 4 -10.97 -22.87 -80.57
N LEU A 5 -10.07 -23.83 -80.85
CA LEU A 5 -8.62 -23.66 -80.75
C LEU A 5 -8.14 -22.49 -81.63
N ASN A 6 -7.67 -21.42 -81.00
CA ASN A 6 -7.26 -20.22 -81.72
C ASN A 6 -5.84 -20.40 -82.29
N TRP A 7 -5.74 -21.03 -83.45
CA TRP A 7 -4.48 -21.26 -84.18
C TRP A 7 -3.65 -19.98 -84.38
N LYS A 8 -4.27 -18.79 -84.54
CA LYS A 8 -3.55 -17.51 -84.67
C LYS A 8 -2.88 -17.04 -83.37
N LYS A 9 -3.30 -17.56 -82.21
CA LYS A 9 -2.58 -17.40 -80.94
C LYS A 9 -1.53 -18.49 -80.77
N LEU A 10 -1.88 -19.76 -81.02
CA LEU A 10 -0.96 -20.89 -80.84
C LEU A 10 0.30 -20.78 -81.71
N MET A 11 0.16 -20.41 -82.99
CA MET A 11 1.29 -20.21 -83.92
C MET A 11 2.14 -18.95 -83.61
N LYS A 12 1.83 -18.20 -82.53
CA LYS A 12 2.67 -17.11 -82.01
C LYS A 12 3.41 -17.47 -80.73
N VAL A 13 3.10 -18.62 -80.12
CA VAL A 13 3.83 -19.16 -78.96
C VAL A 13 5.09 -19.80 -79.50
N ASP A 14 6.25 -19.33 -79.04
CA ASP A 14 7.53 -19.99 -79.31
C ASP A 14 7.76 -21.10 -78.25
N PRO A 15 7.77 -22.39 -78.64
CA PRO A 15 7.79 -23.51 -77.70
C PRO A 15 9.01 -23.55 -76.77
N ASP A 16 10.15 -23.02 -77.24
CA ASP A 16 11.41 -23.02 -76.48
C ASP A 16 11.46 -21.87 -75.45
N SER A 17 10.69 -20.79 -75.67
CA SER A 17 10.52 -19.70 -74.70
C SER A 17 9.55 -20.02 -73.56
N LEU A 18 8.64 -20.97 -73.78
CA LEU A 18 7.46 -21.23 -72.94
C LEU A 18 7.75 -21.58 -71.46
N PRO A 19 8.82 -22.29 -71.08
CA PRO A 19 9.13 -22.56 -69.67
C PRO A 19 9.40 -21.31 -68.81
N HIS A 20 9.65 -20.16 -69.43
CA HIS A 20 9.85 -18.87 -68.73
C HIS A 20 8.56 -18.04 -68.64
N GLN A 21 7.40 -18.62 -68.99
CA GLN A 21 6.12 -17.92 -69.13
C GLN A 21 4.96 -18.72 -68.50
N GLU A 22 5.13 -19.13 -67.25
CA GLU A 22 4.22 -19.95 -66.43
C GLU A 22 2.72 -19.62 -66.63
N GLU A 23 2.29 -18.35 -66.43
CA GLU A 23 0.89 -17.97 -66.63
C GLU A 23 0.38 -18.26 -68.06
N LEU A 24 1.22 -18.10 -69.09
CA LEU A 24 0.86 -18.40 -70.48
C LEU A 24 0.86 -19.90 -70.73
N ALA A 25 1.77 -20.63 -70.09
CA ALA A 25 1.84 -22.08 -70.15
C ALA A 25 0.58 -22.73 -69.54
N ASP A 26 0.13 -22.31 -68.36
CA ASP A 26 -1.12 -22.81 -67.75
C ASP A 26 -2.36 -22.43 -68.56
N ARG A 27 -2.45 -21.17 -69.03
CA ARG A 27 -3.56 -20.76 -69.92
C ARG A 27 -3.57 -21.51 -71.25
N LEU A 28 -2.43 -22.01 -71.72
CA LEU A 28 -2.36 -22.89 -72.90
C LEU A 28 -2.73 -24.33 -72.54
N LEU A 29 -2.23 -24.88 -71.45
CA LEU A 29 -2.58 -26.20 -70.93
C LEU A 29 -4.11 -26.34 -70.79
N ASP A 30 -4.74 -25.34 -70.17
CA ASP A 30 -6.18 -25.27 -69.93
C ASP A 30 -7.02 -25.12 -71.22
N ILE A 31 -6.43 -24.58 -72.30
CA ILE A 31 -7.04 -24.59 -73.65
C ILE A 31 -6.84 -25.95 -74.32
N LEU A 32 -5.65 -26.52 -74.23
CA LEU A 32 -5.24 -27.76 -74.91
C LEU A 32 -5.99 -28.99 -74.36
N PHE A 33 -6.25 -29.03 -73.06
CA PHE A 33 -7.07 -30.06 -72.41
C PHE A 33 -8.53 -30.08 -72.91
N LYS A 34 -8.99 -29.02 -73.59
CA LYS A 34 -10.36 -28.85 -74.07
C LYS A 34 -10.52 -29.03 -75.59
N VAL A 35 -9.48 -29.47 -76.30
CA VAL A 35 -9.51 -29.74 -77.76
C VAL A 35 -9.95 -31.18 -78.03
N ASP A 36 -10.99 -31.36 -78.85
CA ASP A 36 -11.45 -32.70 -79.26
C ASP A 36 -10.69 -33.16 -80.53
N GLY A 37 -10.45 -34.46 -80.66
CA GLY A 37 -9.84 -35.08 -81.84
C GLY A 37 -10.66 -34.96 -83.13
N LYS A 38 -11.78 -34.24 -83.11
CA LYS A 38 -12.55 -33.81 -84.29
C LYS A 38 -11.98 -32.52 -84.89
N ASP A 39 -11.56 -31.57 -84.06
CA ASP A 39 -11.09 -30.23 -84.46
C ASP A 39 -9.71 -30.24 -85.16
N ILE A 40 -9.04 -31.39 -85.11
CA ILE A 40 -7.66 -31.60 -85.58
C ILE A 40 -7.63 -32.23 -86.99
N LYS A 41 -8.71 -32.88 -87.44
CA LYS A 41 -8.72 -33.75 -88.63
C LYS A 41 -8.62 -33.04 -89.98
N THR A 42 -8.87 -31.74 -90.03
CA THR A 42 -8.90 -30.93 -91.25
C THR A 42 -7.77 -29.90 -91.34
N GLU A 43 -6.79 -29.99 -90.44
CA GLU A 43 -5.77 -28.95 -90.26
C GLU A 43 -4.41 -29.30 -90.86
N THR A 44 -3.64 -28.27 -91.22
CA THR A 44 -2.37 -28.41 -91.95
C THR A 44 -1.27 -29.06 -91.09
N PRO A 45 -0.40 -29.92 -91.64
CA PRO A 45 0.61 -30.65 -90.86
C PRO A 45 1.58 -29.74 -90.09
N GLU A 46 1.88 -28.55 -90.61
CA GLU A 46 2.71 -27.53 -89.92
C GLU A 46 2.10 -27.07 -88.59
N LYS A 47 0.79 -26.81 -88.58
CA LYS A 47 0.03 -26.48 -87.35
C LYS A 47 0.05 -27.64 -86.36
N LEU A 48 -0.08 -28.87 -86.85
CA LEU A 48 -0.05 -30.07 -86.01
C LEU A 48 1.34 -30.30 -85.40
N MET A 49 2.41 -30.08 -86.16
CA MET A 49 3.79 -30.10 -85.66
C MET A 49 4.05 -29.00 -84.63
N HIS A 50 3.54 -27.78 -84.84
CA HIS A 50 3.69 -26.69 -83.87
C HIS A 50 2.90 -26.94 -82.58
N LEU A 51 1.66 -27.42 -82.69
CA LEU A 51 0.85 -27.91 -81.57
C LEU A 51 1.58 -29.02 -80.80
N PHE A 52 2.20 -29.97 -81.49
CA PHE A 52 2.99 -31.03 -80.87
C PHE A 52 4.22 -30.48 -80.14
N LYS A 53 4.94 -29.49 -80.70
CA LYS A 53 6.05 -28.83 -79.99
C LYS A 53 5.58 -28.08 -78.74
N VAL A 54 4.49 -27.31 -78.82
CA VAL A 54 3.95 -26.59 -77.65
C VAL A 54 3.50 -27.58 -76.56
N THR A 55 2.78 -28.64 -76.92
CA THR A 55 2.38 -29.69 -75.95
C THR A 55 3.56 -30.46 -75.39
N GLN A 56 4.61 -30.74 -76.19
CA GLN A 56 5.84 -31.36 -75.71
C GLN A 56 6.60 -30.46 -74.72
N SER A 57 6.66 -29.14 -74.96
CA SER A 57 7.28 -28.19 -74.03
C SER A 57 6.49 -28.04 -72.73
N LEU A 58 5.16 -27.98 -72.81
CA LEU A 58 4.29 -28.00 -71.62
C LEU A 58 4.44 -29.30 -70.82
N LEU A 59 4.53 -30.45 -71.49
CA LEU A 59 4.66 -31.75 -70.84
C LEU A 59 6.04 -31.93 -70.19
N LYS A 60 7.11 -31.35 -70.75
CA LYS A 60 8.41 -31.22 -70.05
C LYS A 60 8.29 -30.36 -68.79
N MET A 61 7.67 -29.18 -68.91
CA MET A 61 7.50 -28.24 -67.79
C MET A 61 6.69 -28.88 -66.64
N LYS A 62 5.54 -29.50 -66.94
CA LYS A 62 4.72 -30.21 -65.94
C LYS A 62 5.39 -31.49 -65.41
N ALA A 63 6.28 -32.14 -66.17
CA ALA A 63 7.10 -33.22 -65.63
C ALA A 63 8.13 -32.70 -64.61
N GLN A 64 8.76 -31.55 -64.87
CA GLN A 64 9.70 -30.91 -63.95
C GLN A 64 9.02 -30.37 -62.69
N GLU A 65 7.81 -29.80 -62.80
CA GLU A 65 6.99 -29.42 -61.63
C GLU A 65 6.66 -30.65 -60.75
N VAL A 66 6.30 -31.79 -61.36
CA VAL A 66 6.03 -33.03 -60.62
C VAL A 66 7.31 -33.61 -60.00
N GLU A 67 8.45 -33.54 -60.68
CA GLU A 67 9.75 -33.99 -60.17
C GLU A 67 10.19 -33.16 -58.95
N LEU A 68 10.05 -31.83 -59.01
CA LEU A 68 10.31 -30.94 -57.87
C LEU A 68 9.33 -31.16 -56.71
N ALA A 69 8.03 -31.30 -56.99
CA ALA A 69 7.04 -31.58 -55.96
C ALA A 69 7.25 -32.95 -55.28
N LEU A 70 7.74 -33.95 -56.02
CA LEU A 70 8.16 -35.22 -55.43
C LEU A 70 9.41 -35.07 -54.57
N GLU A 71 10.41 -34.28 -54.99
CA GLU A 71 11.61 -34.00 -54.20
C GLU A 71 11.28 -33.24 -52.89
N GLU A 72 10.31 -32.32 -52.92
CA GLU A 72 9.79 -31.64 -51.72
C GLU A 72 9.05 -32.61 -50.77
N VAL A 73 8.22 -33.50 -51.32
CA VAL A 73 7.51 -34.54 -50.54
C VAL A 73 8.49 -35.56 -49.95
N GLU A 74 9.54 -35.96 -50.67
CA GLU A 74 10.59 -36.84 -50.15
C GLU A 74 11.41 -36.16 -49.04
N LYS A 75 11.78 -34.87 -49.20
CA LYS A 75 12.44 -34.10 -48.14
C LYS A 75 11.58 -33.96 -46.89
N ALA A 76 10.30 -33.61 -47.05
CA ALA A 76 9.35 -33.53 -45.94
C ALA A 76 9.17 -34.90 -45.25
N GLY A 77 9.12 -35.98 -46.03
CA GLY A 77 9.09 -37.36 -45.52
C GLY A 77 10.37 -37.75 -44.76
N GLU A 78 11.55 -37.38 -45.26
CA GLU A 78 12.82 -37.56 -44.57
C GLU A 78 12.86 -36.78 -43.25
N GLU A 79 12.44 -35.51 -43.24
CA GLU A 79 12.40 -34.67 -42.04
C GLU A 79 11.40 -35.19 -41.01
N GLN A 80 10.21 -35.62 -41.45
CA GLN A 80 9.24 -36.30 -40.60
C GLN A 80 9.82 -37.60 -40.03
N ALA A 81 10.51 -38.42 -40.83
CA ALA A 81 11.15 -39.65 -40.37
C ALA A 81 12.32 -39.39 -39.40
N LYS A 82 13.10 -38.31 -39.60
CA LYS A 82 14.16 -37.87 -38.67
C LYS A 82 13.53 -37.43 -37.33
N CYS A 83 12.44 -36.66 -37.38
CA CYS A 83 11.67 -36.27 -36.21
C CYS A 83 11.04 -37.47 -35.48
N GLU A 84 10.40 -38.40 -36.19
CA GLU A 84 9.81 -39.61 -35.59
C GLU A 84 10.90 -40.48 -34.93
N ASN A 85 12.04 -40.69 -35.58
CA ASN A 85 13.16 -41.41 -34.97
C ASN A 85 13.74 -40.68 -33.74
N ASN A 86 13.78 -39.35 -33.74
CA ASN A 86 14.14 -38.56 -32.56
C ASN A 86 13.14 -38.74 -31.41
N PHE A 87 11.83 -38.72 -31.69
CA PHE A 87 10.79 -38.99 -30.68
C PHE A 87 10.84 -40.43 -30.17
N LYS A 88 11.00 -41.41 -31.06
CA LYS A 88 11.15 -42.84 -30.73
C LYS A 88 12.38 -43.12 -29.87
N THR A 89 13.48 -42.41 -30.14
CA THR A 89 14.71 -42.48 -29.32
C THR A 89 14.51 -41.84 -27.96
N LYS A 90 13.80 -40.69 -27.87
CA LYS A 90 13.41 -40.07 -26.59
C LYS A 90 12.48 -40.98 -25.78
N LEU A 91 11.49 -41.61 -26.42
CA LEU A 91 10.58 -42.56 -25.80
C LEU A 91 11.31 -43.80 -25.27
N MET A 92 12.25 -44.38 -26.04
CA MET A 92 13.08 -45.49 -25.53
C MET A 92 13.95 -45.08 -24.34
N LYS A 93 14.49 -43.85 -24.32
CA LYS A 93 15.23 -43.33 -23.15
C LYS A 93 14.34 -43.20 -21.93
N LEU A 94 13.22 -42.48 -22.04
CA LEU A 94 12.24 -42.31 -20.96
C LEU A 94 11.66 -43.65 -20.47
N GLN A 95 11.45 -44.61 -21.36
CA GLN A 95 10.97 -45.95 -21.01
C GLN A 95 12.04 -46.75 -20.24
N ASN A 96 13.31 -46.70 -20.67
CA ASN A 96 14.42 -47.30 -19.94
C ASN A 96 14.64 -46.63 -18.57
N GLU A 97 14.55 -45.30 -18.51
CA GLU A 97 14.67 -44.50 -17.28
C GLU A 97 13.53 -44.84 -16.30
N LEU A 98 12.30 -45.02 -16.79
CA LEU A 98 11.15 -45.45 -15.99
C LEU A 98 11.27 -46.91 -15.53
N GLU A 99 11.80 -47.81 -16.37
CA GLU A 99 12.08 -49.21 -16.00
C GLU A 99 13.21 -49.31 -14.95
N VAL A 100 14.22 -48.43 -15.04
CA VAL A 100 15.26 -48.27 -14.01
C VAL A 100 14.67 -47.68 -12.72
N ALA A 101 13.82 -46.65 -12.80
CA ALA A 101 13.15 -46.04 -11.65
C ALA A 101 12.23 -47.04 -10.91
N GLN A 102 11.50 -47.89 -11.63
CA GLN A 102 10.73 -48.98 -11.05
C GLN A 102 11.60 -50.04 -10.37
N ARG A 103 12.81 -50.31 -10.89
CA ARG A 103 13.79 -51.20 -10.23
C ARG A 103 14.45 -50.55 -9.01
N SER A 104 14.70 -49.25 -9.02
CA SER A 104 15.30 -48.51 -7.89
C SER A 104 14.29 -48.10 -6.80
N ALA A 105 12.99 -48.27 -7.02
CA ALA A 105 11.96 -48.13 -5.98
C ALA A 105 12.15 -49.11 -4.79
N GLY A 106 13.03 -50.11 -4.92
CA GLY A 106 13.44 -51.08 -3.89
C GLY A 106 14.21 -50.53 -2.67
N GLY A 107 14.15 -49.22 -2.41
CA GLY A 107 14.52 -48.60 -1.13
C GLY A 107 15.93 -48.00 -1.05
N ARG A 108 16.02 -46.93 -0.25
CA ARG A 108 17.24 -46.14 0.08
C ARG A 108 17.84 -45.31 -1.05
N ASP A 109 17.10 -44.35 -1.62
CA ASP A 109 17.64 -42.97 -1.71
C ASP A 109 16.61 -41.85 -1.97
N THR A 110 15.79 -41.53 -0.97
CA THR A 110 14.84 -40.40 -1.05
C THR A 110 15.49 -39.03 -0.87
N ARG A 111 16.83 -38.91 -0.73
CA ARG A 111 17.51 -37.59 -0.71
C ARG A 111 17.86 -37.14 -2.13
N PHE A 112 18.64 -37.92 -2.86
CA PHE A 112 19.02 -37.59 -4.24
C PHE A 112 17.80 -37.30 -5.13
N LEU A 113 16.73 -38.08 -5.05
CA LEU A 113 15.50 -37.79 -5.79
C LEU A 113 14.86 -36.43 -5.42
N ARG A 114 14.98 -35.94 -4.18
CA ARG A 114 14.49 -34.61 -3.79
C ARG A 114 15.42 -33.49 -4.23
N ASP A 115 16.72 -33.72 -4.21
CA ASP A 115 17.70 -32.72 -4.66
C ASP A 115 17.75 -32.64 -6.21
N GLU A 116 17.48 -33.75 -6.90
CA GLU A 116 17.25 -33.82 -8.34
C GLU A 116 15.93 -33.17 -8.75
N ILE A 117 14.83 -33.43 -8.02
CA ILE A 117 13.56 -32.68 -8.19
C ILE A 117 13.81 -31.18 -8.04
N ARG A 118 14.51 -30.72 -6.99
CA ARG A 118 14.87 -29.30 -6.82
C ARG A 118 15.74 -28.73 -7.94
N GLN A 119 16.61 -29.54 -8.52
CA GLN A 119 17.44 -29.13 -9.65
C GLN A 119 16.62 -29.03 -10.93
N LEU A 120 15.64 -29.90 -11.13
CA LEU A 120 14.66 -29.84 -12.23
C LEU A 120 13.66 -28.69 -12.06
N GLU A 121 13.13 -28.46 -10.86
CA GLU A 121 12.30 -27.30 -10.49
C GLU A 121 13.05 -25.99 -10.81
N LYS A 122 14.32 -25.88 -10.43
CA LYS A 122 15.15 -24.71 -10.75
C LYS A 122 15.44 -24.56 -12.24
N GLN A 123 15.56 -25.65 -12.99
CA GLN A 123 15.72 -25.61 -14.45
C GLN A 123 14.42 -25.23 -15.15
N LEU A 124 13.27 -25.68 -14.64
CA LEU A 124 11.94 -25.29 -15.09
C LEU A 124 11.72 -23.80 -14.86
N GLU A 125 11.96 -23.30 -13.64
CA GLU A 125 11.87 -21.88 -13.29
C GLU A 125 12.79 -21.00 -14.16
N GLN A 126 14.02 -21.48 -14.45
CA GLN A 126 14.92 -20.81 -15.40
C GLN A 126 14.40 -20.83 -16.85
N LYS A 127 13.62 -21.83 -17.23
CA LYS A 127 13.01 -21.92 -18.57
C LYS A 127 11.72 -21.14 -18.69
N GLU A 128 10.93 -21.05 -17.64
CA GLU A 128 9.75 -20.19 -17.54
C GLU A 128 10.16 -18.72 -17.64
N ARG A 129 11.22 -18.30 -16.93
CA ARG A 129 11.81 -16.95 -17.07
C ARG A 129 12.29 -16.69 -18.50
N GLN A 130 13.01 -17.63 -19.11
CA GLN A 130 13.42 -17.49 -20.52
C GLN A 130 12.24 -17.48 -21.51
N LEU A 131 11.09 -18.04 -21.16
CA LEU A 131 9.88 -17.91 -21.97
C LEU A 131 9.24 -16.54 -21.77
N THR A 132 9.14 -16.02 -20.54
CA THR A 132 8.63 -14.66 -20.32
C THR A 132 9.52 -13.60 -20.96
N ASP A 133 10.84 -13.75 -20.90
CA ASP A 133 11.80 -12.84 -21.55
C ASP A 133 11.55 -12.81 -23.09
N ILE A 134 11.37 -13.98 -23.72
CA ILE A 134 11.10 -14.11 -25.16
C ILE A 134 9.69 -13.65 -25.53
N GLU A 135 8.69 -13.84 -24.66
CA GLU A 135 7.33 -13.34 -24.86
C GLU A 135 7.28 -11.80 -24.78
N GLU A 136 8.05 -11.18 -23.89
CA GLU A 136 8.24 -9.73 -23.84
C GLU A 136 9.00 -9.20 -25.07
N GLU A 137 10.08 -9.86 -25.49
CA GLU A 137 10.80 -9.52 -26.74
C GLU A 137 9.86 -9.59 -27.95
N LEU A 138 9.10 -10.67 -28.11
CA LEU A 138 8.14 -10.85 -29.20
C LEU A 138 6.99 -9.84 -29.17
N GLU A 139 6.51 -9.47 -27.98
CA GLU A 139 5.49 -8.44 -27.81
C GLU A 139 6.03 -7.04 -28.11
N ASN A 140 7.32 -6.80 -27.89
CA ASN A 140 7.99 -5.57 -28.31
C ASN A 140 8.27 -5.55 -29.82
N GLU A 141 8.64 -6.68 -30.44
CA GLU A 141 8.71 -6.81 -31.90
C GLU A 141 7.34 -6.56 -32.57
N LYS A 142 6.24 -7.07 -32.01
CA LYS A 142 4.88 -6.77 -32.49
C LYS A 142 4.59 -5.27 -32.51
N LYS A 143 4.87 -4.55 -31.42
CA LYS A 143 4.66 -3.09 -31.31
C LYS A 143 5.52 -2.33 -32.32
N VAL A 144 6.78 -2.74 -32.53
CA VAL A 144 7.66 -2.15 -33.55
C VAL A 144 7.13 -2.43 -34.97
N ASN A 145 6.64 -3.64 -35.23
CA ASN A 145 6.07 -4.02 -36.53
C ASN A 145 4.76 -3.27 -36.82
N GLU A 146 3.92 -3.04 -35.81
CA GLU A 146 2.72 -2.20 -35.91
C GLU A 146 3.09 -0.72 -36.22
N GLN A 147 4.09 -0.16 -35.54
CA GLN A 147 4.61 1.17 -35.86
C GLN A 147 5.21 1.27 -37.27
N LEU A 148 5.84 0.19 -37.77
CA LEU A 148 6.32 0.12 -39.15
C LEU A 148 5.17 0.00 -40.16
N ALA A 149 4.12 -0.75 -39.86
CA ALA A 149 2.92 -0.86 -40.69
C ALA A 149 2.22 0.51 -40.83
N LEU A 150 2.04 1.25 -39.74
CA LEU A 150 1.50 2.62 -39.77
C LEU A 150 2.36 3.56 -40.61
N ARG A 151 3.69 3.51 -40.48
CA ARG A 151 4.61 4.31 -41.32
C ARG A 151 4.56 3.92 -42.81
N ILE A 152 4.29 2.66 -43.12
CA ILE A 152 4.06 2.21 -44.51
C ILE A 152 2.73 2.78 -45.03
N GLU A 153 1.66 2.72 -44.25
CA GLU A 153 0.36 3.31 -44.63
C GLU A 153 0.44 4.82 -44.85
N ASP A 154 1.16 5.57 -44.00
CA ASP A 154 1.44 7.00 -44.21
C ASP A 154 2.21 7.25 -45.52
N ALA A 155 3.25 6.45 -45.79
CA ALA A 155 4.05 6.56 -47.00
C ALA A 155 3.27 6.19 -48.28
N GLU A 156 2.32 5.24 -48.18
CA GLU A 156 1.37 4.94 -49.26
C GLU A 156 0.35 6.06 -49.46
N ASN A 157 -0.16 6.64 -48.38
CA ASN A 157 -1.09 7.78 -48.42
C ASN A 157 -0.44 9.03 -49.07
N GLU A 158 0.82 9.32 -48.76
CA GLU A 158 1.59 10.36 -49.46
C GLU A 158 1.85 9.99 -50.93
N ASN A 159 2.20 8.74 -51.26
CA ASN A 159 2.29 8.29 -52.65
C ASN A 159 0.96 8.47 -53.40
N ILE A 160 -0.19 8.24 -52.75
CA ILE A 160 -1.52 8.48 -53.30
C ILE A 160 -1.77 9.98 -53.53
N LYS A 161 -1.36 10.85 -52.59
CA LYS A 161 -1.41 12.32 -52.74
C LYS A 161 -0.55 12.78 -53.92
N PHE A 162 0.73 12.41 -53.98
CA PHE A 162 1.61 12.73 -55.12
C PHE A 162 1.11 12.15 -56.45
N ARG A 163 0.53 10.95 -56.46
CA ARG A 163 -0.07 10.34 -57.67
C ARG A 163 -1.33 11.08 -58.13
N ARG A 164 -2.13 11.67 -57.21
CA ARG A 164 -3.24 12.57 -57.53
C ARG A 164 -2.73 13.90 -58.09
N GLU A 165 -1.69 14.48 -57.50
CA GLU A 165 -1.08 15.72 -57.99
C GLU A 165 -0.43 15.54 -59.37
N LYS A 166 0.38 14.50 -59.58
CA LYS A 166 0.98 14.15 -60.88
C LYS A 166 -0.06 14.01 -61.99
N LYS A 167 -1.27 13.52 -61.67
CA LYS A 167 -2.44 13.52 -62.58
C LYS A 167 -2.99 14.94 -62.84
N ARG A 168 -3.09 15.80 -61.82
CA ARG A 168 -3.51 17.22 -61.97
C ARG A 168 -2.51 18.01 -62.82
N VAL A 169 -1.21 17.89 -62.54
CA VAL A 169 -0.13 18.55 -63.31
C VAL A 169 -0.12 18.06 -64.76
N LYS A 170 -0.30 16.75 -65.01
CA LYS A 170 -0.41 16.24 -66.38
C LYS A 170 -1.61 16.83 -67.13
N LYS A 171 -2.78 16.96 -66.48
CA LYS A 171 -3.95 17.64 -67.08
C LYS A 171 -3.67 19.11 -67.41
N LYS A 172 -3.04 19.87 -66.51
CA LYS A 172 -2.64 21.27 -66.77
C LYS A 172 -1.65 21.39 -67.93
N ASN A 173 -0.69 20.46 -68.04
CA ASN A 173 0.27 20.45 -69.16
C ASN A 173 -0.40 20.19 -70.51
N GLU A 174 -1.40 19.29 -70.54
CA GLU A 174 -2.16 19.01 -71.77
C GLU A 174 -3.08 20.18 -72.16
N GLN A 175 -3.70 20.84 -71.18
CA GLN A 175 -4.46 22.08 -71.37
C GLN A 175 -3.58 23.17 -72.02
N LEU A 176 -2.43 23.48 -71.43
CA LEU A 176 -1.52 24.51 -71.95
C LEU A 176 -0.99 24.19 -73.36
N ARG A 177 -0.85 22.91 -73.73
CA ARG A 177 -0.51 22.50 -75.10
C ARG A 177 -1.63 22.77 -76.09
N GLN A 178 -2.88 22.54 -75.68
CA GLN A 178 -4.06 22.88 -76.48
C GLN A 178 -4.18 24.40 -76.64
N ASP A 179 -4.05 25.15 -75.55
CA ASP A 179 -4.11 26.61 -75.54
C ASP A 179 -3.04 27.23 -76.47
N VAL A 180 -1.79 26.73 -76.43
CA VAL A 180 -0.70 27.14 -77.36
C VAL A 180 -1.03 26.81 -78.82
N ALA A 181 -1.63 25.66 -79.10
CA ALA A 181 -2.03 25.30 -80.47
C ALA A 181 -3.16 26.21 -81.00
N ASP A 182 -4.09 26.65 -80.14
CA ASP A 182 -5.17 27.55 -80.50
C ASP A 182 -4.71 29.01 -80.60
N TYR A 183 -3.76 29.48 -79.79
CA TYR A 183 -3.09 30.76 -80.00
C TYR A 183 -2.30 30.80 -81.31
N GLN A 184 -1.63 29.70 -81.70
CA GLN A 184 -0.95 29.59 -82.99
C GLN A 184 -1.95 29.75 -84.15
N ARG A 185 -3.09 29.03 -84.12
CA ARG A 185 -4.20 29.19 -85.09
C ARG A 185 -4.73 30.62 -85.12
N GLN A 186 -4.88 31.28 -83.96
CA GLN A 186 -5.37 32.64 -83.87
C GLN A 186 -4.38 33.64 -84.50
N ILE A 187 -3.09 33.50 -84.23
CA ILE A 187 -2.02 34.30 -84.85
C ILE A 187 -2.01 34.14 -86.37
N ASP A 188 -2.18 32.92 -86.88
CA ASP A 188 -2.17 32.67 -88.32
C ASP A 188 -3.45 33.20 -89.01
N SER A 189 -4.63 33.09 -88.38
CA SER A 189 -5.85 33.74 -88.88
C SER A 189 -5.79 35.28 -88.85
N GLN A 190 -5.08 35.87 -87.89
CA GLN A 190 -4.85 37.32 -87.86
C GLN A 190 -3.91 37.77 -89.01
N LYS A 191 -2.90 36.97 -89.37
CA LYS A 191 -2.04 37.26 -90.55
C LYS A 191 -2.86 37.31 -91.85
N GLU A 192 -3.84 36.42 -92.01
CA GLU A 192 -4.74 36.43 -93.18
C GLU A 192 -5.72 37.63 -93.18
N ALA A 193 -6.15 38.11 -92.01
CA ALA A 193 -7.15 39.17 -91.88
C ALA A 193 -6.63 40.61 -92.09
N ILE A 194 -5.31 40.83 -92.07
CA ILE A 194 -4.68 42.17 -92.08
C ILE A 194 -4.87 43.03 -93.36
N PRO A 195 -5.04 42.53 -94.60
CA PRO A 195 -4.99 43.38 -95.80
C PRO A 195 -6.25 44.21 -96.10
N LEU A 196 -7.32 44.15 -95.27
CA LEU A 196 -8.68 44.50 -95.69
C LEU A 196 -9.38 45.70 -95.01
N ARG A 197 -8.75 46.42 -94.07
CA ARG A 197 -9.35 47.63 -93.46
C ARG A 197 -8.37 48.81 -93.26
N ARG A 198 -8.44 49.80 -94.15
CA ARG A 198 -7.89 51.15 -93.95
C ARG A 198 -8.82 52.20 -94.56
N GLY A 199 -9.60 52.90 -93.72
CA GLY A 199 -10.37 54.07 -94.13
C GLY A 199 -11.75 54.20 -93.49
N GLU A 200 -11.83 54.44 -92.17
CA GLU A 200 -13.14 54.63 -91.51
C GLU A 200 -13.08 55.49 -90.23
N VAL A 201 -12.13 56.42 -90.11
CA VAL A 201 -11.71 57.10 -88.85
C VAL A 201 -12.85 57.67 -87.99
N SER A 202 -13.96 58.10 -88.59
CA SER A 202 -15.17 58.55 -87.85
C SER A 202 -15.86 57.42 -87.07
N ASN A 203 -15.93 56.21 -87.65
CA ASN A 203 -16.48 55.05 -86.95
C ASN A 203 -15.56 54.62 -85.80
N TYR A 204 -14.24 54.81 -85.93
CA TYR A 204 -13.31 54.48 -84.84
C TYR A 204 -13.57 55.30 -83.57
N THR A 205 -13.96 56.58 -83.63
CA THR A 205 -14.19 57.37 -82.40
C THR A 205 -15.47 56.97 -81.68
N SER A 206 -16.55 56.70 -82.42
CA SER A 206 -17.80 56.18 -81.85
C SER A 206 -17.64 54.74 -81.35
N GLN A 207 -16.81 53.92 -82.00
CA GLN A 207 -16.41 52.61 -81.49
C GLN A 207 -15.52 52.76 -80.25
N LEU A 208 -14.58 53.71 -80.21
CA LEU A 208 -13.72 53.97 -79.04
C LEU A 208 -14.55 54.40 -77.83
N SER A 209 -15.56 55.25 -78.02
CA SER A 209 -16.52 55.64 -76.98
C SER A 209 -17.30 54.44 -76.44
N LYS A 210 -17.83 53.58 -77.31
CA LYS A 210 -18.51 52.34 -76.89
C LYS A 210 -17.57 51.38 -76.18
N ARG A 211 -16.39 51.11 -76.75
CA ARG A 211 -15.33 50.30 -76.13
C ARG A 211 -14.89 50.85 -74.78
N SER A 212 -14.85 52.17 -74.60
CA SER A 212 -14.53 52.80 -73.32
C SER A 212 -15.64 52.61 -72.29
N SER A 213 -16.92 52.64 -72.71
CA SER A 213 -18.05 52.35 -71.82
C SER A 213 -18.13 50.86 -71.46
N GLU A 214 -17.88 49.97 -72.43
CA GLU A 214 -17.76 48.52 -72.23
C GLU A 214 -16.58 48.22 -71.28
N LEU A 215 -15.44 48.91 -71.43
CA LEU A 215 -14.27 48.72 -70.57
C LEU A 215 -14.51 49.21 -69.13
N VAL A 216 -15.26 50.30 -68.92
CA VAL A 216 -15.70 50.70 -67.57
C VAL A 216 -16.62 49.64 -66.97
N GLN A 217 -17.60 49.13 -67.73
CA GLN A 217 -18.47 48.03 -67.27
C GLN A 217 -17.67 46.77 -66.92
N TYR A 218 -16.66 46.40 -67.70
CA TYR A 218 -15.78 45.29 -67.37
C TYR A 218 -14.89 45.56 -66.13
N LEU A 219 -14.48 46.80 -65.88
CA LEU A 219 -13.78 47.15 -64.64
C LEU A 219 -14.71 47.05 -63.42
N ASP A 220 -15.96 47.52 -63.54
CA ASP A 220 -16.98 47.39 -62.50
C ASP A 220 -17.31 45.91 -62.24
N GLU A 221 -17.47 45.08 -63.28
CA GLU A 221 -17.67 43.63 -63.17
C GLU A 221 -16.46 42.94 -62.53
N ILE A 222 -15.23 43.30 -62.92
CA ILE A 222 -14.00 42.78 -62.31
C ILE A 222 -13.91 43.18 -60.83
N GLN A 223 -14.28 44.41 -60.44
CA GLN A 223 -14.31 44.80 -59.03
C GLN A 223 -15.35 43.99 -58.26
N ASN A 224 -16.59 43.89 -58.76
CA ASN A 224 -17.66 43.10 -58.11
C ASN A 224 -17.26 41.62 -57.95
N LEU A 225 -16.60 41.03 -58.96
CA LEU A 225 -16.08 39.67 -58.89
C LEU A 225 -14.88 39.55 -57.93
N THR A 226 -14.04 40.58 -57.80
CA THR A 226 -12.93 40.62 -56.84
C THR A 226 -13.48 40.68 -55.42
N GLU A 227 -14.39 41.60 -55.12
CA GLU A 227 -15.06 41.69 -53.82
C GLU A 227 -15.84 40.41 -53.46
N ALA A 228 -16.44 39.73 -54.45
CA ALA A 228 -17.11 38.45 -54.24
C ALA A 228 -16.11 37.32 -53.93
N ASN A 229 -14.96 37.29 -54.61
CA ASN A 229 -13.87 36.35 -54.31
C ASN A 229 -13.26 36.62 -52.93
N GLU A 230 -13.06 37.88 -52.53
CA GLU A 230 -12.59 38.24 -51.19
C GLU A 230 -13.58 37.78 -50.10
N LYS A 231 -14.89 37.99 -50.30
CA LYS A 231 -15.94 37.51 -49.38
C LYS A 231 -15.95 35.98 -49.28
N LEU A 232 -15.77 35.27 -50.41
CA LEU A 232 -15.62 33.81 -50.43
C LEU A 232 -14.31 33.33 -49.80
N GLU A 233 -13.22 34.08 -49.93
CA GLU A 233 -11.93 33.75 -49.32
C GLU A 233 -11.99 33.92 -47.79
N ILE A 234 -12.60 35.00 -47.29
CA ILE A 234 -12.88 35.20 -45.87
C ILE A 234 -13.74 34.05 -45.32
N GLN A 235 -14.82 33.67 -46.00
CA GLN A 235 -15.64 32.52 -45.60
C GLN A 235 -14.86 31.19 -45.64
N ASN A 236 -13.93 31.00 -46.58
CA ASN A 236 -13.06 29.83 -46.60
C ASN A 236 -12.02 29.85 -45.46
N GLN A 237 -11.53 31.02 -45.05
CA GLN A 237 -10.64 31.16 -43.89
C GLN A 237 -11.39 30.89 -42.58
N GLU A 238 -12.61 31.41 -42.44
CA GLU A 238 -13.49 31.16 -41.29
C GLU A 238 -13.88 29.68 -41.18
N MET A 239 -14.33 29.04 -42.27
CA MET A 239 -14.61 27.59 -42.28
C MET A 239 -13.37 26.75 -41.97
N ARG A 240 -12.18 27.14 -42.42
CA ARG A 240 -10.92 26.46 -42.05
C ARG A 240 -10.62 26.61 -40.57
N LYS A 241 -10.73 27.82 -40.02
CA LYS A 241 -10.51 28.09 -38.60
C LYS A 241 -11.46 27.28 -37.74
N ASN A 242 -12.74 27.24 -38.06
CA ASN A 242 -13.74 26.48 -37.30
C ASN A 242 -13.49 24.95 -37.37
N LEU A 243 -12.99 24.45 -38.50
CA LEU A 243 -12.54 23.06 -38.64
C LEU A 243 -11.24 22.79 -37.84
N GLU A 244 -10.31 23.73 -37.80
CA GLU A 244 -9.07 23.63 -37.01
C GLU A 244 -9.35 23.66 -35.50
N GLU A 245 -10.25 24.54 -35.04
CA GLU A 245 -10.74 24.57 -33.65
C GLU A 245 -11.45 23.26 -33.29
N SER A 246 -12.30 22.72 -34.17
CA SER A 246 -12.97 21.43 -33.96
C SER A 246 -12.00 20.24 -33.95
N VAL A 247 -10.91 20.26 -34.73
CA VAL A 247 -9.84 19.26 -34.66
C VAL A 247 -9.09 19.36 -33.33
N GLN A 248 -8.74 20.57 -32.87
CA GLN A 248 -8.11 20.77 -31.56
C GLN A 248 -9.02 20.34 -30.40
N GLU A 249 -10.35 20.45 -30.53
CA GLU A 249 -11.30 19.89 -29.56
C GLU A 249 -11.31 18.36 -29.59
N MET A 250 -11.31 17.72 -30.76
CA MET A 250 -11.21 16.26 -30.88
C MET A 250 -9.86 15.72 -30.33
N GLU A 251 -8.76 16.44 -30.54
CA GLU A 251 -7.45 16.11 -29.98
C GLU A 251 -7.48 16.17 -28.44
N LYS A 252 -8.02 17.25 -27.85
CA LYS A 252 -8.20 17.37 -26.38
C LYS A 252 -9.07 16.25 -25.82
N MET A 253 -10.19 15.93 -26.46
CA MET A 253 -11.05 14.80 -26.07
C MET A 253 -10.35 13.45 -26.17
N THR A 254 -9.41 13.28 -27.12
CA THR A 254 -8.61 12.07 -27.28
C THR A 254 -7.53 11.95 -26.19
N ASP A 255 -6.90 13.07 -25.83
CA ASP A 255 -5.99 13.16 -24.68
C ASP A 255 -6.73 12.87 -23.36
N GLU A 256 -7.92 13.43 -23.16
CA GLU A 256 -8.77 13.18 -21.98
C GLU A 256 -9.23 11.73 -21.91
N TYR A 257 -9.64 11.13 -23.04
CA TYR A 257 -9.95 9.70 -23.09
C TYR A 257 -8.72 8.84 -22.77
N SER A 258 -7.53 9.23 -23.23
CA SER A 258 -6.27 8.51 -22.95
C SER A 258 -5.87 8.62 -21.47
N LYS A 259 -6.03 9.79 -20.85
CA LYS A 259 -5.85 10.00 -19.40
C LYS A 259 -6.86 9.19 -18.60
N MET A 260 -8.14 9.21 -18.98
CA MET A 260 -9.20 8.43 -18.34
C MET A 260 -8.92 6.92 -18.42
N LYS A 261 -8.46 6.43 -19.57
CA LYS A 261 -8.06 5.02 -19.76
C LYS A 261 -6.92 4.63 -18.81
N LEU A 262 -5.92 5.49 -18.64
CA LEU A 262 -4.80 5.25 -17.72
C LEU A 262 -5.25 5.28 -16.25
N ILE A 263 -6.14 6.20 -15.87
CA ILE A 263 -6.75 6.26 -14.52
C ILE A 263 -7.56 5.00 -14.23
N VAL A 264 -8.34 4.49 -15.19
CA VAL A 264 -9.07 3.22 -15.06
C VAL A 264 -8.09 2.05 -14.86
N GLN A 265 -7.02 1.98 -15.66
CA GLN A 265 -5.99 0.93 -15.51
C GLN A 265 -5.28 0.99 -14.15
N GLN A 266 -4.94 2.18 -13.64
CA GLN A 266 -4.42 2.35 -12.27
C GLN A 266 -5.45 1.92 -11.22
N SER A 267 -6.74 2.26 -11.41
CA SER A 267 -7.81 1.87 -10.50
C SER A 267 -8.05 0.36 -10.46
N ASP A 268 -7.94 -0.34 -11.59
CA ASP A 268 -8.03 -1.81 -11.66
C ASP A 268 -6.86 -2.49 -10.95
N ILE A 269 -5.62 -1.99 -11.12
CA ILE A 269 -4.43 -2.46 -10.40
C ILE A 269 -4.63 -2.33 -8.88
N ILE A 270 -5.03 -1.13 -8.41
CA ILE A 270 -5.30 -0.88 -6.98
C ILE A 270 -6.45 -1.77 -6.48
N MET A 271 -7.47 -2.02 -7.31
CA MET A 271 -8.58 -2.90 -6.93
C MET A 271 -8.14 -4.36 -6.75
N ASP A 272 -7.24 -4.86 -7.60
CA ASP A 272 -6.68 -6.21 -7.49
C ASP A 272 -5.66 -6.34 -6.35
N GLU A 273 -4.92 -5.27 -6.01
CA GLU A 273 -4.13 -5.21 -4.78
C GLU A 273 -5.02 -5.30 -3.53
N LEU A 274 -6.09 -4.48 -3.46
CA LEU A 274 -7.06 -4.52 -2.36
C LEU A 274 -7.80 -5.88 -2.25
N ARG A 275 -8.01 -6.58 -3.37
CA ARG A 275 -8.52 -7.98 -3.35
C ARG A 275 -7.50 -8.93 -2.73
N LYS A 276 -6.23 -8.85 -3.12
CA LYS A 276 -5.14 -9.69 -2.56
C LYS A 276 -4.98 -9.45 -1.06
N GLU A 277 -4.97 -8.19 -0.61
CA GLU A 277 -4.94 -7.86 0.82
C GLU A 277 -6.16 -8.39 1.56
N LYS A 278 -7.37 -8.17 1.04
CA LYS A 278 -8.62 -8.67 1.62
C LYS A 278 -8.60 -10.19 1.79
N ASP A 279 -8.13 -10.94 0.79
CA ASP A 279 -8.04 -12.39 0.90
C ASP A 279 -6.91 -12.83 1.86
N GLN A 280 -5.78 -12.11 1.95
CA GLN A 280 -4.78 -12.34 2.99
C GLN A 280 -5.34 -12.13 4.41
N TYR A 281 -6.05 -11.03 4.67
CA TYR A 281 -6.71 -10.80 5.97
C TYR A 281 -7.78 -11.86 6.25
N LYS A 282 -8.52 -12.31 5.23
CA LYS A 282 -9.49 -13.40 5.35
C LYS A 282 -8.82 -14.73 5.72
N PHE A 283 -7.64 -15.05 5.15
CA PHE A 283 -6.86 -16.21 5.56
C PHE A 283 -6.31 -16.07 6.99
N GLN A 284 -5.85 -14.89 7.41
CA GLN A 284 -5.43 -14.64 8.79
C GLN A 284 -6.59 -14.80 9.79
N VAL A 285 -7.79 -14.27 9.47
CA VAL A 285 -9.00 -14.44 10.30
C VAL A 285 -9.44 -15.91 10.35
N GLN A 286 -9.32 -16.65 9.25
CA GLN A 286 -9.61 -18.08 9.21
C GLN A 286 -8.63 -18.87 10.10
N ASP A 287 -7.32 -18.63 9.95
CA ASP A 287 -6.27 -19.29 10.74
C ASP A 287 -6.42 -18.99 12.24
N LEU A 288 -6.65 -17.73 12.62
CA LEU A 288 -6.95 -17.36 14.01
C LEU A 288 -8.26 -17.99 14.52
N SER A 289 -9.28 -18.16 13.67
CA SER A 289 -10.52 -18.85 14.02
C SER A 289 -10.31 -20.35 14.24
N ASP A 290 -9.44 -20.99 13.46
CA ASP A 290 -9.12 -22.41 13.57
C ASP A 290 -8.14 -22.68 14.75
N GLN A 291 -7.19 -21.78 15.02
CA GLN A 291 -6.41 -21.78 16.26
C GLN A 291 -7.31 -21.63 17.51
N LEU A 292 -8.33 -20.76 17.46
CA LEU A 292 -9.28 -20.59 18.57
C LEU A 292 -10.12 -21.86 18.79
N LYS A 293 -10.56 -22.53 17.73
CA LYS A 293 -11.25 -23.84 17.82
C LYS A 293 -10.34 -24.89 18.44
N ALA A 294 -9.11 -25.02 17.95
CA ALA A 294 -8.13 -25.97 18.50
C ALA A 294 -7.88 -25.73 20.00
N LYS A 295 -7.87 -24.46 20.46
CA LYS A 295 -7.75 -24.15 21.89
C LYS A 295 -9.00 -24.53 22.70
N ASN A 296 -10.19 -24.31 22.17
CA ASN A 296 -11.43 -24.80 22.81
C ASN A 296 -11.47 -26.34 22.88
N GLU A 297 -10.98 -27.03 21.83
CA GLU A 297 -10.85 -28.49 21.78
C GLU A 297 -9.75 -29.03 22.73
N GLU A 298 -8.74 -28.23 23.07
CA GLU A 298 -7.77 -28.52 24.14
C GLU A 298 -8.35 -28.35 25.56
N ASP A 299 -9.32 -27.43 25.74
CA ASP A 299 -10.00 -27.20 27.03
C ASP A 299 -11.07 -28.27 27.33
N ASP A 300 -11.73 -28.85 26.33
CA ASP A 300 -12.72 -29.93 26.49
C ASP A 300 -12.24 -31.12 27.37
N PRO A 301 -11.06 -31.73 27.17
CA PRO A 301 -10.56 -32.79 28.05
C PRO A 301 -10.22 -32.31 29.46
N LEU A 302 -9.85 -31.03 29.64
CA LEU A 302 -9.63 -30.42 30.95
C LEU A 302 -10.98 -30.27 31.68
N MET A 303 -12.00 -29.76 30.99
CA MET A 303 -13.37 -29.67 31.50
C MET A 303 -13.96 -31.06 31.81
N ALA A 304 -13.68 -32.08 31.00
CA ALA A 304 -14.07 -33.46 31.28
C ALA A 304 -13.39 -34.01 32.54
N ALA A 305 -12.10 -33.74 32.75
CA ALA A 305 -11.36 -34.14 33.96
C ALA A 305 -11.86 -33.40 35.22
N VAL A 306 -12.15 -32.10 35.12
CA VAL A 306 -12.75 -31.31 36.21
C VAL A 306 -14.14 -31.83 36.55
N ASN A 307 -15.00 -32.08 35.56
CA ASN A 307 -16.32 -32.68 35.78
C ASN A 307 -16.20 -34.06 36.44
N ALA A 308 -15.25 -34.90 36.04
CA ALA A 308 -14.99 -36.19 36.70
C ALA A 308 -14.61 -36.02 38.18
N LYS A 309 -13.78 -35.02 38.53
CA LYS A 309 -13.45 -34.69 39.93
C LYS A 309 -14.62 -34.11 40.72
N VAL A 310 -15.46 -33.30 40.10
CA VAL A 310 -16.72 -32.82 40.70
C VAL A 310 -17.66 -34.00 41.00
N GLU A 311 -17.76 -35.00 40.11
CA GLU A 311 -18.56 -36.21 40.35
C GLU A 311 -17.92 -37.18 41.37
N GLU A 312 -16.58 -37.23 41.49
CA GLU A 312 -15.93 -37.90 42.63
C GLU A 312 -16.26 -37.22 43.95
N TRP A 313 -16.16 -35.88 44.03
CA TRP A 313 -16.47 -35.12 45.25
C TRP A 313 -17.94 -35.18 45.64
N LYS A 314 -18.88 -35.13 44.67
CA LYS A 314 -20.32 -35.35 44.94
C LYS A 314 -20.59 -36.71 45.59
N LYS A 315 -19.91 -37.78 45.13
CA LYS A 315 -20.04 -39.12 45.73
C LYS A 315 -19.44 -39.18 47.14
N ILE A 316 -18.30 -38.53 47.37
CA ILE A 316 -17.68 -38.46 48.70
C ILE A 316 -18.57 -37.66 49.67
N LEU A 317 -19.15 -36.53 49.23
CA LEU A 317 -20.10 -35.75 50.03
C LEU A 317 -21.35 -36.57 50.38
N ALA A 318 -21.99 -37.23 49.40
CA ALA A 318 -23.14 -38.09 49.66
C ALA A 318 -22.83 -39.21 50.67
N LEU A 319 -21.65 -39.85 50.57
CA LEU A 319 -21.21 -40.85 51.55
C LEU A 319 -20.98 -40.25 52.94
N LYS A 320 -20.57 -38.98 53.04
CA LYS A 320 -20.45 -38.28 54.34
C LYS A 320 -21.79 -37.80 54.89
N ASP A 321 -22.75 -37.46 54.03
CA ASP A 321 -24.13 -37.22 54.46
C ASP A 321 -24.79 -38.51 54.97
N ASP A 322 -24.54 -39.67 54.32
CA ASP A 322 -24.97 -40.99 54.80
C ASP A 322 -24.30 -41.39 56.15
N GLU A 323 -23.01 -41.10 56.33
CA GLU A 323 -22.33 -41.28 57.62
C GLU A 323 -22.92 -40.36 58.70
N LEU A 324 -23.14 -39.07 58.39
CA LEU A 324 -23.75 -38.11 59.31
C LEU A 324 -25.17 -38.53 59.71
N LEU A 325 -25.97 -39.06 58.78
CA LEU A 325 -27.30 -39.60 59.06
C LEU A 325 -27.23 -40.79 60.04
N GLN A 326 -26.26 -41.69 59.86
CA GLN A 326 -26.02 -42.81 60.79
C GLN A 326 -25.58 -42.31 62.17
N TYR A 327 -24.69 -41.31 62.26
CA TYR A 327 -24.29 -40.72 63.54
C TYR A 327 -25.46 -39.99 64.22
N GLN A 328 -26.28 -39.24 63.48
CA GLN A 328 -27.49 -38.60 64.01
C GLN A 328 -28.48 -39.65 64.56
N GLN A 329 -28.71 -40.74 63.83
CA GLN A 329 -29.57 -41.83 64.29
C GLN A 329 -28.98 -42.55 65.52
N MET A 330 -27.66 -42.74 65.58
CA MET A 330 -26.99 -43.31 66.76
C MET A 330 -27.09 -42.39 67.99
N LEU A 331 -26.92 -41.08 67.82
CA LEU A 331 -27.11 -40.08 68.88
C LEU A 331 -28.56 -40.08 69.37
N PHE A 332 -29.54 -40.06 68.47
CA PHE A 332 -30.96 -40.16 68.81
C PHE A 332 -31.27 -41.43 69.61
N ASN A 333 -30.78 -42.59 69.15
CA ASN A 333 -30.92 -43.87 69.86
C ASN A 333 -30.25 -43.89 71.25
N LEU A 334 -29.16 -43.13 71.44
CA LEU A 334 -28.50 -42.97 72.74
C LEU A 334 -29.26 -42.01 73.66
N GLU A 335 -29.78 -40.91 73.12
CA GLU A 335 -30.67 -40.00 73.85
C GLU A 335 -31.95 -40.70 74.32
N GLU A 336 -32.60 -41.50 73.46
CA GLU A 336 -33.78 -42.27 73.86
C GLU A 336 -33.45 -43.28 74.97
N LYS A 337 -32.32 -43.99 74.87
CA LYS A 337 -31.85 -44.88 75.95
C LYS A 337 -31.56 -44.10 77.24
N MET A 338 -30.96 -42.91 77.15
CA MET A 338 -30.71 -42.06 78.32
C MET A 338 -32.02 -41.56 78.94
N LYS A 339 -33.01 -41.18 78.14
CA LYS A 339 -34.37 -40.81 78.59
C LYS A 339 -35.08 -42.00 79.26
N MET A 340 -34.96 -43.21 78.72
CA MET A 340 -35.51 -44.43 79.34
C MET A 340 -34.80 -44.77 80.67
N ILE A 341 -33.47 -44.74 80.71
CA ILE A 341 -32.69 -44.97 81.94
C ILE A 341 -33.03 -43.93 83.01
N GLN A 342 -33.19 -42.65 82.63
CA GLN A 342 -33.64 -41.60 83.54
C GLN A 342 -35.03 -41.90 84.10
N LEU A 343 -36.00 -42.27 83.26
CA LEU A 343 -37.34 -42.66 83.69
C LEU A 343 -37.33 -43.89 84.62
N ASP A 344 -36.47 -44.87 84.39
CA ASP A 344 -36.31 -46.02 85.29
C ASP A 344 -35.61 -45.64 86.60
N VAL A 345 -34.63 -44.73 86.60
CA VAL A 345 -34.02 -44.19 87.83
C VAL A 345 -35.04 -43.39 88.64
N ASP A 346 -35.82 -42.51 88.00
CA ASP A 346 -36.88 -41.73 88.66
C ASP A 346 -37.98 -42.66 89.20
N ARG A 347 -38.36 -43.70 88.44
CA ARG A 347 -39.30 -44.73 88.90
C ARG A 347 -38.77 -45.51 90.11
N ASN A 348 -37.49 -45.90 90.10
CA ASN A 348 -36.88 -46.62 91.23
C ASN A 348 -36.71 -45.71 92.45
N SER A 349 -36.43 -44.42 92.24
CA SER A 349 -36.43 -43.38 93.29
C SER A 349 -37.82 -43.22 93.91
N ILE A 350 -38.87 -43.13 93.08
CA ILE A 350 -40.27 -43.10 93.53
C ILE A 350 -40.64 -44.37 94.31
N LEU A 351 -40.21 -45.55 93.86
CA LEU A 351 -40.44 -46.81 94.58
C LEU A 351 -39.70 -46.87 95.92
N SER A 352 -38.46 -46.37 95.99
CA SER A 352 -37.70 -46.26 97.25
C SER A 352 -38.39 -45.30 98.22
N LEU A 353 -38.81 -44.11 97.75
CA LEU A 353 -39.55 -43.15 98.55
C LEU A 353 -40.92 -43.69 98.99
N GLN A 354 -41.58 -44.51 98.16
CA GLN A 354 -42.83 -45.18 98.51
C GLN A 354 -42.61 -46.26 99.58
N GLN A 355 -41.48 -46.98 99.55
CA GLN A 355 -41.10 -47.90 100.62
C GLN A 355 -40.73 -47.14 101.90
N ASP A 356 -39.92 -46.09 101.82
CA ASP A 356 -39.58 -45.23 102.96
C ASP A 356 -40.84 -44.68 103.64
N VAL A 357 -41.84 -44.22 102.86
CA VAL A 357 -43.13 -43.78 103.38
C VAL A 357 -43.90 -44.93 104.04
N GLN A 358 -43.94 -46.13 103.46
CA GLN A 358 -44.58 -47.29 104.10
C GLN A 358 -43.89 -47.74 105.40
N GLU A 359 -42.56 -47.66 105.45
CA GLU A 359 -41.77 -47.92 106.65
C GLU A 359 -41.97 -46.83 107.71
N ARG A 360 -42.06 -45.56 107.31
CA ARG A 360 -42.44 -44.44 108.20
C ARG A 360 -43.87 -44.61 108.71
N ASP A 361 -44.82 -45.02 107.89
CA ASP A 361 -46.19 -45.32 108.32
C ASP A 361 -46.24 -46.54 109.24
N ALA A 362 -45.37 -47.54 109.05
CA ALA A 362 -45.22 -48.66 109.98
C ALA A 362 -44.61 -48.20 111.32
N GLN A 363 -43.59 -47.33 111.29
CA GLN A 363 -43.01 -46.70 112.49
C GLN A 363 -44.02 -45.79 113.20
N ILE A 364 -44.84 -45.03 112.48
CA ILE A 364 -45.89 -44.18 113.05
C ILE A 364 -46.97 -45.05 113.70
N ARG A 365 -47.37 -46.17 113.07
CA ARG A 365 -48.29 -47.14 113.69
C ARG A 365 -47.69 -47.76 114.96
N LEU A 366 -46.44 -48.25 114.90
CA LEU A 366 -45.72 -48.79 116.06
C LEU A 366 -45.53 -47.75 117.17
N LEU A 367 -45.23 -46.49 116.85
CA LEU A 367 -45.10 -45.41 117.83
C LEU A 367 -46.46 -44.97 118.38
N THR A 368 -47.54 -45.03 117.59
CA THR A 368 -48.91 -44.77 118.07
C THR A 368 -49.33 -45.88 119.03
N GLU A 369 -49.10 -47.14 118.67
CA GLU A 369 -49.35 -48.31 119.50
C GLU A 369 -48.46 -48.32 120.75
N GLN A 370 -47.19 -47.91 120.65
CA GLN A 370 -46.31 -47.70 121.81
C GLN A 370 -46.76 -46.52 122.66
N VAL A 371 -47.30 -45.43 122.12
CA VAL A 371 -47.87 -44.33 122.93
C VAL A 371 -49.17 -44.78 123.62
N GLU A 372 -49.98 -45.62 122.97
CA GLU A 372 -51.16 -46.23 123.58
C GLU A 372 -50.77 -47.26 124.67
N GLN A 373 -49.68 -48.00 124.47
CA GLN A 373 -49.08 -48.86 125.50
C GLN A 373 -48.46 -48.02 126.62
N TYR A 374 -47.69 -46.98 126.33
CA TYR A 374 -47.05 -46.09 127.32
C TYR A 374 -48.05 -45.20 128.06
N THR A 375 -49.26 -44.97 127.55
CA THR A 375 -50.34 -44.38 128.38
C THR A 375 -50.86 -45.41 129.37
N LYS A 376 -51.22 -46.62 128.89
CA LYS A 376 -51.59 -47.79 129.72
C LYS A 376 -50.47 -48.28 130.65
N GLU A 377 -49.22 -47.87 130.42
CA GLU A 377 -48.05 -48.17 131.25
C GLU A 377 -47.56 -46.97 132.05
N MET A 378 -47.89 -45.72 131.71
CA MET A 378 -47.67 -44.58 132.59
C MET A 378 -48.67 -44.61 133.75
N GLU A 379 -49.91 -45.06 133.50
CA GLU A 379 -50.89 -45.46 134.52
C GLU A 379 -50.31 -46.53 135.49
N LYS A 380 -49.47 -47.44 134.99
CA LYS A 380 -48.78 -48.45 135.82
C LYS A 380 -47.45 -47.95 136.39
N ASN A 381 -46.72 -47.06 135.72
CA ASN A 381 -45.40 -46.60 136.15
C ASN A 381 -45.50 -45.50 137.22
N ALA A 382 -46.64 -44.82 137.33
CA ALA A 382 -47.02 -44.13 138.57
C ALA A 382 -46.95 -45.07 139.80
N PHE A 383 -47.23 -46.37 139.61
CA PHE A 383 -47.18 -47.44 140.62
C PHE A 383 -45.80 -48.15 140.72
N VAL A 384 -44.83 -47.81 139.86
CA VAL A 384 -43.49 -48.43 139.81
C VAL A 384 -42.36 -47.43 140.11
N ILE A 385 -42.57 -46.13 139.86
CA ILE A 385 -41.64 -45.06 140.28
C ILE A 385 -41.56 -44.95 141.81
N GLU A 386 -42.61 -45.36 142.55
CA GLU A 386 -42.56 -45.56 144.01
C GLU A 386 -41.63 -46.73 144.42
N LYS A 387 -41.31 -47.64 143.50
CA LYS A 387 -40.66 -48.94 143.76
C LYS A 387 -39.22 -49.07 143.28
N LEU A 388 -38.75 -48.16 142.43
CA LEU A 388 -37.38 -48.18 141.86
C LEU A 388 -36.68 -46.84 142.08
N LYS A 389 -36.63 -46.45 143.35
CA LYS A 389 -35.79 -45.37 143.88
C LYS A 389 -34.38 -45.86 144.26
N ASP A 390 -34.19 -47.17 144.31
CA ASP A 390 -32.97 -47.82 144.80
C ASP A 390 -31.98 -48.16 143.65
N ASP A 391 -30.68 -48.06 143.95
CA ASP A 391 -29.52 -48.68 143.28
C ASP A 391 -28.96 -48.16 141.92
N LEU A 392 -28.52 -46.90 141.97
CA LEU A 392 -27.21 -46.33 141.53
C LEU A 392 -26.11 -47.18 140.81
N GLN A 393 -25.51 -46.59 139.74
CA GLN A 393 -24.03 -46.42 139.45
C GLN A 393 -23.13 -47.68 139.14
N LYS A 394 -21.88 -47.70 138.58
CA LYS A 394 -20.82 -46.78 138.01
C LYS A 394 -19.67 -47.59 137.32
N ASP A 395 -18.55 -47.12 136.70
CA ASP A 395 -18.02 -45.83 136.15
C ASP A 395 -17.07 -46.05 134.90
N LYS A 396 -15.71 -45.99 135.02
CA LYS A 396 -14.67 -45.91 133.93
C LYS A 396 -13.26 -46.42 134.36
N GLY A 397 -12.27 -46.48 133.46
CA GLY A 397 -10.82 -46.60 133.80
C GLY A 397 -9.79 -46.50 132.65
N TYR A 398 -8.59 -45.93 132.89
CA TYR A 398 -7.50 -45.61 131.92
C TYR A 398 -6.19 -46.39 132.16
N SER A 399 -5.20 -46.36 131.23
CA SER A 399 -3.78 -45.90 131.47
C SER A 399 -2.87 -46.03 130.21
N SER A 400 -1.62 -45.55 130.26
CA SER A 400 -0.64 -45.50 129.13
C SER A 400 0.84 -45.65 129.56
N LEU A 401 1.68 -46.29 128.71
CA LEU A 401 3.16 -46.36 128.88
C LEU A 401 3.90 -46.87 127.61
N SER A 402 4.14 -46.06 126.56
CA SER A 402 4.79 -46.56 125.31
C SER A 402 5.60 -45.54 124.46
N GLN A 403 5.85 -44.32 124.94
CA GLN A 403 6.28 -43.21 124.05
C GLN A 403 7.79 -43.03 123.80
N GLN A 404 8.68 -43.82 124.42
CA GLN A 404 10.12 -43.48 124.42
C GLN A 404 10.95 -44.11 123.29
N ASN A 405 10.50 -45.23 122.70
CA ASN A 405 11.25 -45.90 121.61
C ASN A 405 10.95 -45.34 120.21
N GLN A 406 9.82 -44.64 120.02
CA GLN A 406 9.40 -44.12 118.71
C GLN A 406 10.31 -43.01 118.15
N ILE A 407 11.18 -42.42 118.97
CA ILE A 407 11.96 -41.22 118.60
C ILE A 407 13.17 -41.56 117.71
N GLY A 408 13.83 -42.72 117.90
CA GLY A 408 14.97 -43.13 117.06
C GLY A 408 14.55 -43.48 115.63
N ASP A 409 13.52 -44.32 115.52
CA ASP A 409 12.84 -44.70 114.28
C ASP A 409 12.44 -43.52 113.37
N MET A 410 12.17 -42.35 113.94
CA MET A 410 11.79 -41.15 113.21
C MET A 410 12.98 -40.46 112.56
N GLN A 411 14.18 -40.53 113.16
CA GLN A 411 15.38 -39.82 112.67
C GLN A 411 15.99 -40.51 111.44
N GLU A 412 16.04 -41.85 111.42
CA GLU A 412 16.52 -42.59 110.25
C GLU A 412 15.54 -42.49 109.07
N LYS A 413 14.23 -42.48 109.34
CA LYS A 413 13.19 -42.22 108.33
C LYS A 413 13.26 -40.80 107.76
N LEU A 414 13.57 -39.79 108.57
CA LEU A 414 13.80 -38.42 108.10
C LEU A 414 14.94 -38.36 107.07
N LYS A 415 16.10 -38.96 107.37
CA LYS A 415 17.24 -38.94 106.45
C LYS A 415 16.95 -39.67 105.12
N MET A 416 16.28 -40.82 105.19
CA MET A 416 15.82 -41.54 103.98
C MET A 416 14.74 -40.80 103.18
N LEU A 417 14.05 -39.83 103.78
CA LEU A 417 13.14 -38.92 103.09
C LEU A 417 13.89 -37.73 102.49
N GLU A 418 14.87 -37.14 103.21
CA GLU A 418 15.72 -36.04 102.72
C GLU A 418 16.46 -36.41 101.42
N GLU A 419 17.11 -37.58 101.40
CA GLU A 419 17.82 -38.07 100.21
C GLU A 419 16.86 -38.27 99.03
N ARG A 420 15.66 -38.82 99.27
CA ARG A 420 14.60 -38.98 98.24
C ARG A 420 13.99 -37.66 97.78
N THR A 421 13.84 -36.66 98.66
CA THR A 421 13.38 -35.33 98.26
C THR A 421 14.39 -34.65 97.36
N MET A 422 15.70 -34.83 97.60
CA MET A 422 16.72 -34.23 96.74
C MET A 422 16.85 -34.93 95.36
N GLU A 423 16.53 -36.22 95.26
CA GLU A 423 16.38 -36.92 93.97
C GLU A 423 15.12 -36.47 93.23
N ALA A 424 13.99 -36.35 93.94
CA ALA A 424 12.73 -35.85 93.38
C ALA A 424 12.87 -34.40 92.89
N GLU A 425 13.51 -33.53 93.66
CA GLU A 425 13.79 -32.12 93.35
C GLU A 425 14.58 -31.98 92.03
N LYS A 426 15.68 -32.73 91.88
CA LYS A 426 16.46 -32.76 90.61
C LYS A 426 15.65 -33.30 89.43
N SER A 427 14.78 -34.27 89.66
CA SER A 427 13.88 -34.76 88.60
C SER A 427 12.83 -33.72 88.21
N ALA A 428 12.37 -32.91 89.17
CA ALA A 428 11.46 -31.80 88.93
C ALA A 428 12.15 -30.64 88.21
N GLU A 429 13.38 -30.26 88.59
CA GLU A 429 14.18 -29.23 87.87
C GLU A 429 14.36 -29.58 86.39
N LEU A 430 14.68 -30.84 86.08
CA LEU A 430 14.84 -31.30 84.68
C LEU A 430 13.51 -31.31 83.91
N ALA A 431 12.42 -31.73 84.55
CA ALA A 431 11.09 -31.68 83.96
C ALA A 431 10.61 -30.24 83.73
N GLU A 432 10.87 -29.33 84.68
CA GLU A 432 10.52 -27.92 84.58
C GLU A 432 11.38 -27.19 83.53
N ALA A 433 12.68 -27.51 83.41
CA ALA A 433 13.53 -26.98 82.34
C ALA A 433 13.00 -27.35 80.95
N HIS A 434 12.65 -28.62 80.72
CA HIS A 434 12.03 -29.06 79.47
C HIS A 434 10.65 -28.44 79.24
N ALA A 435 9.84 -28.24 80.29
CA ALA A 435 8.55 -27.54 80.19
C ALA A 435 8.74 -26.07 79.76
N ARG A 436 9.66 -25.33 80.40
CA ARG A 436 10.00 -23.94 80.03
C ARG A 436 10.49 -23.82 78.58
N GLU A 437 11.23 -24.81 78.08
CA GLU A 437 11.73 -24.84 76.69
C GLU A 437 10.58 -25.08 75.69
N LYS A 438 9.65 -26.00 75.99
CA LYS A 438 8.43 -26.19 75.20
C LYS A 438 7.47 -24.98 75.28
N ASP A 439 7.39 -24.31 76.42
CA ASP A 439 6.63 -23.06 76.58
C ASP A 439 7.23 -21.93 75.75
N GLN A 440 8.56 -21.86 75.60
CA GLN A 440 9.21 -20.89 74.71
C GLN A 440 8.89 -21.18 73.23
N GLU A 441 8.97 -22.44 72.79
CA GLU A 441 8.54 -22.84 71.44
C GLU A 441 7.06 -22.52 71.18
N LEU A 442 6.18 -22.74 72.17
CA LEU A 442 4.77 -22.36 72.11
C LEU A 442 4.57 -20.84 72.06
N VAL A 443 5.31 -20.06 72.85
CA VAL A 443 5.24 -18.58 72.80
C VAL A 443 5.72 -18.04 71.45
N GLU A 444 6.78 -18.61 70.86
CA GLU A 444 7.22 -18.24 69.51
C GLU A 444 6.21 -18.61 68.42
N THR A 445 5.66 -19.82 68.46
CA THR A 445 4.67 -20.27 67.47
C THR A 445 3.35 -19.52 67.60
N LEU A 446 2.87 -19.25 68.83
CA LEU A 446 1.74 -18.37 69.10
C LEU A 446 2.02 -16.90 68.77
N LYS A 447 3.28 -16.46 68.75
CA LYS A 447 3.65 -15.13 68.25
C LYS A 447 3.54 -15.10 66.72
N ARG A 448 4.19 -16.03 66.01
CA ARG A 448 4.08 -16.16 64.54
C ARG A 448 2.62 -16.29 64.11
N MET A 449 1.82 -17.12 64.80
CA MET A 449 0.39 -17.28 64.56
C MET A 449 -0.37 -15.96 64.70
N ARG A 450 -0.16 -15.19 65.78
CA ARG A 450 -0.76 -13.85 65.92
C ARG A 450 -0.27 -12.86 64.86
N ASP A 451 1.00 -12.91 64.47
CA ASP A 451 1.54 -12.06 63.40
C ASP A 451 0.90 -12.40 62.04
N TYR A 452 0.48 -13.65 61.79
CA TYR A 452 -0.36 -14.06 60.65
C TYR A 452 -1.83 -13.64 60.82
N GLU A 453 -2.45 -13.85 61.99
CA GLU A 453 -3.86 -13.48 62.29
C GLU A 453 -4.09 -11.96 62.18
N LEU A 454 -3.09 -11.16 62.56
CA LEU A 454 -3.07 -9.71 62.41
C LEU A 454 -2.70 -9.24 60.99
N GLY A 455 -2.36 -10.16 60.08
CA GLY A 455 -1.96 -9.85 58.71
C GLY A 455 -0.64 -9.08 58.59
N ILE A 456 0.23 -9.15 59.59
CA ILE A 456 1.52 -8.44 59.66
C ILE A 456 2.64 -9.27 59.02
N TYR A 457 2.61 -10.60 59.17
CA TYR A 457 3.61 -11.50 58.59
C TYR A 457 3.55 -11.45 57.05
N GLY A 458 4.68 -11.17 56.40
CA GLY A 458 4.77 -10.96 54.94
C GLY A 458 4.29 -9.58 54.45
N LEU A 459 3.65 -8.76 55.29
CA LEU A 459 3.17 -7.43 54.91
C LEU A 459 4.32 -6.49 54.53
N GLU A 460 5.47 -6.59 55.22
CA GLU A 460 6.64 -5.75 54.92
C GLU A 460 7.25 -6.07 53.55
N GLU A 461 7.28 -7.36 53.17
CA GLU A 461 7.73 -7.82 51.85
C GLU A 461 6.79 -7.35 50.75
N ALA A 462 5.47 -7.55 50.92
CA ALA A 462 4.46 -7.05 49.98
C ALA A 462 4.47 -5.52 49.86
N VAL A 463 4.71 -4.79 50.95
CA VAL A 463 4.86 -3.32 50.94
C VAL A 463 6.17 -2.89 50.27
N ALA A 464 7.24 -3.68 50.33
CA ALA A 464 8.46 -3.43 49.56
C ALA A 464 8.23 -3.66 48.05
N GLU A 465 7.61 -4.77 47.66
CA GLU A 465 7.26 -5.06 46.27
C GLU A 465 6.33 -3.97 45.68
N ILE A 466 5.28 -3.58 46.39
CA ILE A 466 4.38 -2.49 45.99
C ILE A 466 5.12 -1.15 45.85
N LYS A 467 6.13 -0.86 46.69
CA LYS A 467 6.98 0.34 46.54
C LYS A 467 7.81 0.26 45.26
N ASP A 468 8.37 -0.89 44.92
CA ASP A 468 9.25 -1.06 43.76
C ASP A 468 8.48 -1.14 42.45
N LEU A 469 7.31 -1.78 42.41
CA LEU A 469 6.36 -1.68 41.31
C LEU A 469 5.92 -0.23 41.08
N ARG A 470 5.66 0.55 42.16
CA ARG A 470 5.38 1.99 42.05
C ARG A 470 6.57 2.82 41.54
N LYS A 471 7.82 2.40 41.75
CA LYS A 471 8.99 3.02 41.10
C LYS A 471 9.01 2.71 39.61
N GLN A 472 8.80 1.45 39.22
CA GLN A 472 8.77 1.04 37.81
C GLN A 472 7.65 1.73 37.02
N VAL A 473 6.45 1.85 37.61
CA VAL A 473 5.34 2.62 37.02
C VAL A 473 5.76 4.06 36.77
N LYS A 474 6.35 4.75 37.75
CA LYS A 474 6.83 6.14 37.58
C LYS A 474 7.91 6.30 36.52
N ILE A 475 8.82 5.34 36.41
CA ILE A 475 9.85 5.35 35.35
C ILE A 475 9.16 5.25 33.98
N ARG A 476 8.21 4.32 33.82
CA ARG A 476 7.42 4.19 32.57
C ARG A 476 6.55 5.42 32.30
N GLU A 477 5.98 6.06 33.31
CA GLU A 477 5.23 7.32 33.16
C GLU A 477 6.15 8.43 32.59
N CYS A 478 7.39 8.55 33.10
CA CYS A 478 8.38 9.49 32.56
C CYS A 478 8.88 9.12 31.16
N GLU A 479 9.03 7.83 30.85
CA GLU A 479 9.35 7.34 29.49
C GLU A 479 8.23 7.65 28.50
N ILE A 480 6.97 7.39 28.87
CA ILE A 480 5.77 7.72 28.09
C ILE A 480 5.67 9.24 27.89
N GLU A 481 5.94 10.05 28.93
CA GLU A 481 6.04 11.51 28.78
C GLU A 481 7.12 11.94 27.78
N SER A 482 8.28 11.28 27.75
CA SER A 482 9.33 11.58 26.77
C SER A 482 8.90 11.20 25.35
N LEU A 483 8.30 10.02 25.18
CA LEU A 483 7.77 9.55 23.91
C LEU A 483 6.65 10.46 23.38
N ILE A 484 5.74 10.95 24.25
CA ILE A 484 4.74 11.96 23.85
C ILE A 484 5.42 13.26 23.41
N LYS A 485 6.44 13.73 24.14
CA LYS A 485 7.22 14.92 23.75
C LYS A 485 8.02 14.73 22.46
N GLU A 486 8.30 13.49 22.05
CA GLU A 486 8.94 13.15 20.78
C GLU A 486 7.91 12.99 19.64
N VAL A 487 6.79 12.31 19.89
CA VAL A 487 5.64 12.23 18.97
C VAL A 487 5.16 13.63 18.59
N ASN A 488 4.90 14.51 19.56
CA ASN A 488 4.45 15.87 19.27
C ASN A 488 5.50 16.68 18.46
N LYS A 489 6.81 16.42 18.62
CA LYS A 489 7.87 17.04 17.80
C LYS A 489 7.94 16.47 16.38
N LEU A 490 7.60 15.19 16.21
CA LEU A 490 7.52 14.54 14.90
C LEU A 490 6.23 14.96 14.17
N GLU A 491 5.12 15.10 14.89
CA GLU A 491 3.85 15.61 14.39
C GLU A 491 3.97 17.06 13.92
N LEU A 492 4.61 17.94 14.70
CA LEU A 492 4.95 19.30 14.24
C LEU A 492 5.77 19.27 12.94
N LYS A 493 6.82 18.44 12.85
CA LYS A 493 7.60 18.29 11.61
C LYS A 493 6.82 17.70 10.45
N ILE A 494 5.86 16.81 10.71
CA ILE A 494 4.97 16.28 9.69
C ILE A 494 4.06 17.39 9.18
N ASN A 495 3.55 18.25 10.05
CA ASN A 495 2.78 19.44 9.66
C ASN A 495 3.64 20.44 8.88
N ASP A 496 4.86 20.75 9.33
CA ASP A 496 5.82 21.59 8.59
C ASP A 496 6.05 21.05 7.15
N PHE A 497 6.19 19.73 7.00
CA PHE A 497 6.34 19.08 5.68
C PHE A 497 5.03 18.98 4.90
N LEU A 498 3.87 18.95 5.54
CA LEU A 498 2.57 18.99 4.86
C LEU A 498 2.31 20.39 4.31
N ASP A 499 2.55 21.43 5.11
CA ASP A 499 2.46 22.84 4.69
C ASP A 499 3.43 23.12 3.51
N GLU A 500 4.68 22.63 3.58
CA GLU A 500 5.62 22.70 2.44
C GLU A 500 5.09 21.94 1.20
N ASN A 501 4.47 20.77 1.38
CA ASN A 501 3.88 20.03 0.26
C ASN A 501 2.63 20.71 -0.32
N GLU A 502 1.80 21.39 0.48
CA GLU A 502 0.66 22.15 0.00
C GLU A 502 1.12 23.40 -0.76
N GLU A 503 2.12 24.14 -0.27
CA GLU A 503 2.70 25.26 -1.03
C GLU A 503 3.36 24.79 -2.34
N LEU A 504 4.10 23.67 -2.33
CA LEU A 504 4.69 23.10 -3.53
C LEU A 504 3.63 22.60 -4.53
N ARG A 505 2.49 22.07 -4.05
CA ARG A 505 1.35 21.69 -4.92
C ARG A 505 0.67 22.92 -5.52
N GLU A 506 0.39 23.95 -4.73
CA GLU A 506 -0.20 25.21 -5.21
C GLU A 506 0.69 25.88 -6.27
N ARG A 507 2.00 25.97 -6.02
CA ARG A 507 3.00 26.48 -6.98
C ARG A 507 3.09 25.68 -8.29
N LEU A 508 2.65 24.41 -8.28
CA LEU A 508 2.57 23.53 -9.45
C LEU A 508 1.16 23.45 -10.07
N GLY A 509 0.17 24.16 -9.52
CA GLY A 509 -1.22 24.13 -9.98
C GLY A 509 -1.97 22.82 -9.67
N LEU A 510 -1.52 22.08 -8.66
CA LEU A 510 -2.09 20.78 -8.25
C LEU A 510 -2.97 20.96 -7.01
N GLU A 511 -4.15 20.32 -6.98
CA GLU A 511 -5.02 20.38 -5.80
C GLU A 511 -4.37 19.68 -4.60
N PRO A 512 -4.42 20.26 -3.38
CA PRO A 512 -3.75 19.73 -2.18
C PRO A 512 -4.04 18.26 -1.84
N LYS A 513 -5.18 17.70 -2.29
CA LYS A 513 -5.64 16.33 -1.98
C LYS A 513 -5.64 15.36 -3.17
N THR A 514 -5.14 15.76 -4.34
CA THR A 514 -5.01 14.83 -5.48
C THR A 514 -3.94 13.78 -5.21
N MET A 515 -4.28 12.49 -5.43
CA MET A 515 -3.31 11.40 -5.34
C MET A 515 -2.47 11.36 -6.61
N ILE A 516 -1.31 12.01 -6.56
CA ILE A 516 -0.24 11.87 -7.54
C ILE A 516 0.32 10.44 -7.43
N ASP A 517 0.50 9.74 -8.55
CA ASP A 517 1.15 8.43 -8.53
C ASP A 517 2.63 8.58 -8.12
N LEU A 518 2.96 8.09 -6.93
CA LEU A 518 4.31 8.14 -6.39
C LEU A 518 5.13 6.89 -6.72
N ASN A 519 4.62 5.91 -7.47
CA ASN A 519 5.33 4.65 -7.70
C ASN A 519 6.64 4.85 -8.47
N GLU A 520 6.68 5.72 -9.48
CA GLU A 520 7.95 6.07 -10.15
C GLU A 520 8.94 6.73 -9.18
N LEU A 521 8.48 7.64 -8.32
CA LEU A 521 9.31 8.29 -7.29
C LEU A 521 9.80 7.29 -6.23
N ARG A 522 8.96 6.31 -5.86
CA ARG A 522 9.21 5.26 -4.88
C ARG A 522 10.22 4.25 -5.42
N ASN A 523 10.07 3.84 -6.67
CA ASN A 523 10.99 2.97 -7.39
C ASN A 523 12.34 3.68 -7.63
N SER A 524 12.32 4.95 -8.05
CA SER A 524 13.52 5.79 -8.18
C SER A 524 14.26 5.95 -6.84
N LYS A 525 13.52 6.18 -5.74
CA LYS A 525 14.09 6.26 -4.38
C LYS A 525 14.64 4.93 -3.90
N ALA A 526 13.97 3.81 -4.18
CA ALA A 526 14.45 2.46 -3.86
C ALA A 526 15.73 2.15 -4.65
N LEU A 527 15.71 2.32 -5.97
CA LEU A 527 16.87 2.15 -6.84
C LEU A 527 18.05 3.02 -6.41
N LYS A 528 17.80 4.28 -6.01
CA LYS A 528 18.86 5.18 -5.51
C LYS A 528 19.39 4.76 -4.13
N GLN A 529 18.54 4.18 -3.27
CA GLN A 529 19.00 3.59 -2.02
C GLN A 529 19.82 2.30 -2.25
N GLU A 530 19.48 1.51 -3.26
CA GLU A 530 20.28 0.35 -3.68
C GLU A 530 21.60 0.76 -4.34
N GLN A 531 21.60 1.82 -5.15
CA GLN A 531 22.82 2.45 -5.66
C GLN A 531 23.73 2.90 -4.50
N TYR A 532 23.21 3.62 -3.50
CA TYR A 532 24.02 3.97 -2.32
C TYR A 532 24.48 2.74 -1.51
N ARG A 533 23.70 1.65 -1.46
CA ARG A 533 24.15 0.40 -0.81
C ARG A 533 25.28 -0.28 -1.60
N ALA A 534 25.16 -0.32 -2.93
CA ALA A 534 26.18 -0.87 -3.83
C ALA A 534 27.45 -0.01 -3.82
N GLU A 535 27.33 1.32 -3.86
CA GLU A 535 28.43 2.28 -3.75
C GLU A 535 29.16 2.14 -2.41
N ASN A 536 28.45 2.04 -1.28
CA ASN A 536 29.08 1.76 0.01
C ASN A 536 29.75 0.37 0.06
N GLN A 537 29.21 -0.65 -0.62
CA GLN A 537 29.87 -1.95 -0.74
C GLN A 537 31.13 -1.89 -1.61
N ILE A 538 31.11 -1.11 -2.70
CA ILE A 538 32.27 -0.86 -3.56
C ILE A 538 33.34 -0.11 -2.77
N LEU A 539 32.99 0.95 -2.04
CA LEU A 539 33.92 1.68 -1.17
C LEU A 539 34.51 0.79 -0.06
N LEU A 540 33.73 -0.11 0.52
CA LEU A 540 34.23 -1.10 1.50
C LEU A 540 35.16 -2.15 0.85
N GLN A 541 34.90 -2.54 -0.40
CA GLN A 541 35.81 -3.38 -1.18
C GLN A 541 37.09 -2.61 -1.56
N GLU A 542 36.98 -1.34 -1.94
CA GLU A 542 38.11 -0.48 -2.32
C GLU A 542 39.02 -0.21 -1.12
N VAL A 543 38.49 0.13 0.05
CA VAL A 543 39.25 0.17 1.32
C VAL A 543 39.88 -1.20 1.66
N SER A 544 39.28 -2.31 1.22
CA SER A 544 39.90 -3.64 1.39
C SER A 544 40.97 -3.94 0.34
N ILE A 545 40.88 -3.36 -0.86
CA ILE A 545 41.92 -3.39 -1.90
C ILE A 545 43.09 -2.50 -1.48
N GLU A 546 42.83 -1.31 -0.91
CA GLU A 546 43.87 -0.44 -0.33
C GLU A 546 44.67 -1.18 0.74
N ARG A 547 44.03 -1.88 1.68
CA ARG A 547 44.74 -2.72 2.67
C ARG A 547 45.57 -3.83 2.02
N LEU A 548 45.06 -4.49 0.98
CA LEU A 548 45.81 -5.50 0.23
C LEU A 548 46.95 -4.89 -0.61
N GLU A 549 46.81 -3.65 -1.07
CA GLU A 549 47.86 -2.85 -1.72
C GLU A 549 48.94 -2.43 -0.71
N GLU A 550 48.56 -2.03 0.51
CA GLU A 550 49.48 -1.78 1.62
C GLU A 550 50.26 -3.04 1.99
N GLU A 551 49.59 -4.18 2.23
CA GLU A 551 50.23 -5.49 2.46
C GLU A 551 51.16 -5.88 1.30
N ARG A 552 50.73 -5.69 0.04
CA ARG A 552 51.55 -5.91 -1.16
C ARG A 552 52.77 -4.98 -1.20
N ILE A 553 52.64 -3.73 -0.76
CA ILE A 553 53.73 -2.76 -0.65
C ILE A 553 54.68 -3.15 0.49
N GLU A 554 54.17 -3.61 1.63
CA GLU A 554 54.92 -4.16 2.77
C GLU A 554 55.71 -5.40 2.38
N LEU A 555 55.08 -6.35 1.67
CA LEU A 555 55.74 -7.54 1.11
C LEU A 555 56.78 -7.13 0.05
N LYS A 556 56.50 -6.14 -0.81
CA LYS A 556 57.51 -5.57 -1.73
C LYS A 556 58.65 -4.82 -1.00
N LYS A 557 58.42 -4.23 0.18
CA LYS A 557 59.49 -3.67 1.03
C LYS A 557 60.33 -4.81 1.61
N HIS A 558 59.72 -5.90 2.09
CA HIS A 558 60.41 -7.08 2.61
C HIS A 558 61.19 -7.84 1.53
N ILE A 559 60.62 -8.06 0.35
CA ILE A 559 61.30 -8.65 -0.81
C ILE A 559 62.48 -7.76 -1.23
N ARG A 560 62.34 -6.43 -1.25
CA ARG A 560 63.48 -5.53 -1.53
C ARG A 560 64.55 -5.56 -0.44
N LYS A 561 64.18 -5.66 0.85
CA LYS A 561 65.14 -5.89 1.95
C LYS A 561 65.88 -7.23 1.77
N LEU A 562 65.16 -8.33 1.53
CA LEU A 562 65.73 -9.66 1.31
C LEU A 562 66.57 -9.76 0.03
N ALA A 563 66.18 -9.07 -1.05
CA ALA A 563 66.94 -8.97 -2.28
C ALA A 563 68.20 -8.11 -2.09
N GLN A 564 68.13 -7.01 -1.33
CA GLN A 564 69.32 -6.24 -0.96
C GLN A 564 70.21 -7.01 0.03
N GLU A 565 69.66 -7.82 0.92
CA GLU A 565 70.43 -8.66 1.85
C GLU A 565 71.06 -9.86 1.13
N LYS A 566 70.37 -10.47 0.15
CA LYS A 566 70.95 -11.45 -0.77
C LYS A 566 71.99 -10.81 -1.68
N GLY A 567 71.75 -9.61 -2.21
CA GLY A 567 72.72 -8.85 -3.01
C GLY A 567 73.96 -8.45 -2.20
N ARG A 568 73.79 -8.01 -0.94
CA ARG A 568 74.90 -7.81 0.02
C ARG A 568 75.62 -9.13 0.28
N ARG A 569 74.92 -10.25 0.50
CA ARG A 569 75.55 -11.57 0.67
C ARG A 569 76.33 -12.00 -0.58
N VAL A 570 75.79 -11.84 -1.79
CA VAL A 570 76.51 -12.10 -3.05
C VAL A 570 77.73 -11.19 -3.20
N ALA A 571 77.61 -9.89 -2.90
CA ALA A 571 78.74 -8.96 -2.89
C ALA A 571 79.78 -9.25 -1.78
N THR A 572 79.38 -9.90 -0.69
CA THR A 572 80.28 -10.37 0.39
C THR A 572 80.88 -11.75 0.09
N ILE A 573 80.27 -12.51 -0.83
CA ILE A 573 80.72 -13.83 -1.30
C ILE A 573 81.56 -13.73 -2.59
N GLY A 574 81.46 -12.60 -3.31
CA GLY A 574 82.38 -12.23 -4.38
C GLY A 574 82.24 -13.05 -5.66
N LEU A 575 81.03 -13.14 -6.22
CA LEU A 575 80.76 -13.80 -7.52
C LEU A 575 79.98 -12.88 -8.47
N ASP A 576 80.16 -13.15 -9.77
CA ASP A 576 80.03 -12.17 -10.85
C ASP A 576 78.60 -11.77 -11.24
N VAL A 577 78.48 -10.63 -11.95
CA VAL A 577 77.19 -10.03 -12.36
C VAL A 577 77.04 -9.99 -13.89
N ASP A 578 77.60 -10.99 -14.57
CA ASP A 578 77.72 -11.04 -16.04
C ASP A 578 76.65 -11.92 -16.72
N ASN A 579 75.47 -12.10 -16.11
CA ASN A 579 74.43 -13.03 -16.59
C ASN A 579 72.99 -12.62 -16.23
N MET A 580 72.44 -11.55 -16.84
CA MET A 580 70.98 -11.45 -17.06
C MET A 580 70.51 -10.45 -18.16
N GLU A 581 71.13 -10.45 -19.34
CA GLU A 581 70.54 -9.79 -20.52
C GLU A 581 69.54 -10.70 -21.25
N MET A 582 68.24 -10.49 -21.03
CA MET A 582 67.10 -10.79 -21.92
C MET A 582 65.83 -10.20 -21.27
N THR A 583 64.82 -9.63 -21.95
CA THR A 583 64.41 -9.79 -23.35
C THR A 583 63.78 -8.50 -23.86
N GLY A 584 64.22 -7.97 -25.02
CA GLY A 584 63.63 -6.80 -25.67
C GLY A 584 63.05 -7.14 -27.04
N SER A 585 61.75 -7.45 -27.13
CA SER A 585 61.13 -7.89 -28.39
C SER A 585 59.59 -7.79 -28.39
N PHE A 586 59.02 -6.57 -28.44
CA PHE A 586 57.55 -6.39 -28.48
C PHE A 586 57.04 -5.13 -29.22
N THR A 587 57.83 -4.57 -30.15
CA THR A 587 57.58 -3.24 -30.74
C THR A 587 57.42 -3.17 -32.27
N GLU A 588 57.45 -4.29 -33.00
CA GLU A 588 57.38 -4.28 -34.48
C GLU A 588 55.98 -4.63 -35.07
N GLU A 589 54.99 -4.99 -34.24
CA GLU A 589 53.69 -5.51 -34.70
C GLU A 589 52.57 -4.43 -34.76
N LYS A 590 52.90 -3.19 -35.17
CA LYS A 590 51.89 -2.11 -35.34
C LYS A 590 51.86 -1.36 -36.67
N GLU A 591 52.89 -1.44 -37.51
CA GLU A 591 52.97 -0.58 -38.70
C GLU A 591 52.29 -1.16 -39.98
N LYS A 592 51.89 -2.44 -39.98
CA LYS A 592 51.50 -3.14 -41.23
C LYS A 592 50.06 -2.95 -41.71
N ASN A 593 49.16 -2.37 -40.90
CA ASN A 593 47.73 -2.26 -41.25
C ASN A 593 47.30 -0.90 -41.86
N MET A 594 48.17 0.12 -41.88
CA MET A 594 47.81 1.49 -42.33
C MET A 594 47.85 1.71 -43.86
N ARG A 595 47.67 0.66 -44.70
CA ARG A 595 47.70 0.77 -46.18
C ARG A 595 46.68 -0.14 -46.88
N LYS A 596 45.40 -0.09 -46.49
CA LYS A 596 44.33 -0.82 -47.20
C LYS A 596 42.90 -0.28 -46.99
N LEU A 597 42.70 1.03 -47.06
CA LEU A 597 41.36 1.63 -47.00
C LEU A 597 41.28 2.95 -47.78
N ASP A 598 41.14 2.83 -49.10
CA ASP A 598 40.86 3.95 -50.01
C ASP A 598 40.08 3.43 -51.24
N CYS A 599 38.74 3.31 -51.08
CA CYS A 599 37.71 3.10 -52.12
C CYS A 599 36.34 2.74 -51.47
N LEU A 600 35.66 3.71 -50.86
CA LEU A 600 34.22 3.63 -50.54
C LEU A 600 33.53 4.98 -50.88
N SER A 601 32.21 5.06 -50.76
CA SER A 601 31.43 6.07 -51.48
C SER A 601 31.69 7.50 -50.99
N ARG A 602 31.71 8.43 -51.95
CA ARG A 602 31.71 9.87 -51.69
C ARG A 602 30.44 10.35 -50.96
N HIS A 603 29.39 9.51 -50.93
CA HIS A 603 28.15 9.75 -50.19
C HIS A 603 28.27 9.40 -48.71
N ASP A 604 28.94 8.28 -48.39
CA ASP A 604 29.09 7.77 -47.01
C ASP A 604 29.92 8.77 -46.17
N ILE A 605 31.01 9.28 -46.77
CA ILE A 605 31.88 10.31 -46.19
C ILE A 605 31.12 11.61 -45.87
N ALA A 606 30.01 11.90 -46.57
CA ALA A 606 29.20 13.10 -46.31
C ALA A 606 28.28 12.90 -45.10
N GLU A 607 27.65 11.72 -44.96
CA GLU A 607 26.89 11.38 -43.76
C GLU A 607 27.77 11.21 -42.53
N GLU A 608 28.92 10.55 -42.68
CA GLU A 608 29.87 10.34 -41.59
C GLU A 608 30.41 11.67 -41.07
N LYS A 609 30.65 12.65 -41.97
CA LYS A 609 30.95 14.03 -41.57
C LYS A 609 29.80 14.70 -40.83
N ALA A 610 28.56 14.63 -41.34
CA ALA A 610 27.42 15.23 -40.66
C ALA A 610 27.19 14.62 -39.25
N LYS A 611 27.40 13.31 -39.11
CA LYS A 611 27.35 12.58 -37.83
C LYS A 611 28.50 13.00 -36.90
N ASN A 612 29.71 13.17 -37.42
CA ASN A 612 30.88 13.62 -36.66
C ASN A 612 30.78 15.10 -36.24
N ASP A 613 30.26 15.98 -37.11
CA ASP A 613 29.98 17.39 -36.80
C ASP A 613 28.90 17.50 -35.70
N TYR A 614 27.84 16.67 -35.77
CA TYR A 614 26.83 16.58 -34.70
C TYR A 614 27.47 16.13 -33.37
N LEU A 615 28.22 15.03 -33.37
CA LEU A 615 28.95 14.54 -32.19
C LEU A 615 29.94 15.57 -31.65
N ALA A 616 30.59 16.36 -32.50
CA ALA A 616 31.48 17.45 -32.09
C ALA A 616 30.72 18.63 -31.45
N THR A 617 29.49 18.94 -31.91
CA THR A 617 28.65 19.94 -31.23
C THR A 617 28.10 19.44 -29.90
N GLU A 618 27.69 18.17 -29.81
CA GLU A 618 27.25 17.59 -28.53
C GLU A 618 28.42 17.50 -27.55
N LEU A 619 29.60 17.02 -27.96
CA LEU A 619 30.80 16.98 -27.10
C LEU A 619 31.12 18.35 -26.51
N ARG A 620 31.12 19.42 -27.31
CA ARG A 620 31.33 20.79 -26.81
C ARG A 620 30.26 21.24 -25.82
N GLN A 621 29.02 20.81 -26.00
CA GLN A 621 27.94 21.10 -25.05
C GLN A 621 28.12 20.31 -23.74
N ARG A 622 28.48 19.02 -23.81
CA ARG A 622 28.82 18.20 -22.64
C ARG A 622 30.05 18.72 -21.90
N GLU A 623 31.10 19.16 -22.59
CA GLU A 623 32.28 19.82 -22.02
C GLU A 623 31.89 21.10 -21.26
N LYS A 624 31.06 21.95 -21.88
CA LYS A 624 30.55 23.19 -21.27
C LYS A 624 29.71 22.92 -20.02
N ASP A 625 28.90 21.87 -20.03
CA ASP A 625 28.07 21.49 -18.88
C ASP A 625 28.88 20.80 -17.76
N LEU A 626 29.90 20.01 -18.12
CA LEU A 626 30.88 19.46 -17.18
C LEU A 626 31.67 20.59 -16.50
N GLU A 627 32.06 21.63 -17.25
CA GLU A 627 32.73 22.81 -16.69
C GLU A 627 31.81 23.64 -15.78
N LYS A 628 30.52 23.80 -16.11
CA LYS A 628 29.53 24.34 -15.15
C LYS A 628 29.54 23.52 -13.86
N SER A 629 29.42 22.20 -13.96
CA SER A 629 29.42 21.30 -12.79
C SER A 629 30.73 21.37 -11.98
N ARG A 630 31.89 21.58 -12.61
CA ARG A 630 33.16 21.88 -11.92
C ARG A 630 33.08 23.19 -11.13
N THR A 631 32.61 24.28 -11.74
CA THR A 631 32.49 25.57 -11.01
C THR A 631 31.51 25.48 -9.84
N VAL A 632 30.44 24.69 -9.96
CA VAL A 632 29.48 24.41 -8.88
C VAL A 632 30.12 23.54 -7.79
N MET A 633 30.86 22.50 -8.16
CA MET A 633 31.60 21.63 -7.24
C MET A 633 32.64 22.42 -6.44
N VAL A 634 33.39 23.34 -7.07
CA VAL A 634 34.35 24.22 -6.38
C VAL A 634 33.66 25.15 -5.37
N LYS A 635 32.49 25.70 -5.71
CA LYS A 635 31.68 26.52 -4.77
C LYS A 635 31.14 25.71 -3.58
N PHE A 636 30.72 24.47 -3.80
CA PHE A 636 30.36 23.58 -2.68
C PHE A 636 31.58 23.20 -1.85
N GLN A 637 32.75 22.98 -2.48
CA GLN A 637 33.98 22.65 -1.77
C GLN A 637 34.53 23.83 -0.94
N SER A 638 34.34 25.09 -1.36
CA SER A 638 34.66 26.25 -0.52
C SER A 638 33.69 26.36 0.67
N LYS A 639 32.38 26.26 0.42
CA LYS A 639 31.36 26.33 1.48
C LYS A 639 31.49 25.21 2.52
N LEU A 640 31.91 24.01 2.12
CA LEU A 640 32.22 22.91 3.04
C LEU A 640 33.49 23.16 3.87
N LYS A 641 34.48 23.89 3.35
CA LYS A 641 35.66 24.31 4.13
C LYS A 641 35.28 25.38 5.15
N GLU A 642 34.52 26.39 4.75
CA GLU A 642 33.99 27.42 5.66
C GLU A 642 33.22 26.80 6.82
N LEU A 643 32.24 25.93 6.53
CA LEU A 643 31.47 25.22 7.57
C LEU A 643 32.34 24.30 8.45
N SER A 644 33.43 23.73 7.91
CA SER A 644 34.40 22.96 8.70
C SER A 644 35.23 23.86 9.64
N GLU A 645 35.52 25.09 9.24
CA GLU A 645 36.26 26.08 10.04
C GLU A 645 35.36 26.72 11.10
N GLU A 646 34.11 27.04 10.77
CA GLU A 646 33.07 27.48 11.72
C GLU A 646 32.83 26.41 12.81
N ASN A 647 32.65 25.14 12.42
CA ASN A 647 32.50 24.04 13.40
C ASN A 647 33.74 23.88 14.30
N LYS A 648 34.96 24.05 13.77
CA LYS A 648 36.19 24.03 14.60
C LYS A 648 36.26 25.20 15.58
N GLN A 649 35.83 26.39 15.17
CA GLN A 649 35.76 27.56 16.05
C GLN A 649 34.70 27.37 17.14
N LEU A 650 33.54 26.80 16.81
CA LEU A 650 32.47 26.50 17.76
C LEU A 650 32.87 25.39 18.75
N GLU A 651 33.50 24.30 18.28
CA GLU A 651 34.11 23.28 19.14
C GLU A 651 35.13 23.87 20.11
N GLN A 652 35.96 24.81 19.63
CA GLN A 652 36.97 25.48 20.43
C GLN A 652 36.32 26.40 21.48
N GLY A 653 35.25 27.13 21.12
CA GLY A 653 34.43 27.89 22.05
C GLY A 653 33.78 27.01 23.13
N MET A 654 33.24 25.85 22.76
CA MET A 654 32.70 24.90 23.74
C MET A 654 33.78 24.35 24.69
N LYS A 655 35.00 24.10 24.20
CA LYS A 655 36.14 23.69 25.04
C LYS A 655 36.57 24.80 26.00
N GLU A 656 36.61 26.06 25.54
CA GLU A 656 36.94 27.24 26.35
C GLU A 656 35.86 27.50 27.43
N ILE A 657 34.56 27.38 27.09
CA ILE A 657 33.43 27.46 28.03
C ILE A 657 33.53 26.36 29.10
N LEU A 658 33.74 25.10 28.69
CA LEU A 658 33.86 23.98 29.61
C LEU A 658 35.09 24.08 30.53
N GLN A 659 36.19 24.65 30.03
CA GLN A 659 37.36 24.95 30.86
C GLN A 659 37.05 26.06 31.88
N ALA A 660 36.44 27.16 31.45
CA ALA A 660 36.09 28.27 32.34
C ALA A 660 35.13 27.85 33.46
N ILE A 661 34.08 27.06 33.15
CA ILE A 661 33.17 26.49 34.16
C ILE A 661 33.92 25.58 35.14
N LYS A 662 34.87 24.77 34.66
CA LYS A 662 35.67 23.85 35.46
C LYS A 662 36.73 24.54 36.32
N GLU A 663 37.16 25.74 35.94
CA GLU A 663 38.02 26.61 36.75
C GLU A 663 37.19 27.38 37.78
N MET A 664 36.01 27.88 37.42
CA MET A 664 35.08 28.54 38.34
C MET A 664 34.55 27.60 39.45
N GLN A 665 34.48 26.29 39.18
CA GLN A 665 34.16 25.28 40.20
C GLN A 665 35.30 24.96 41.19
N LYS A 666 36.54 25.41 40.93
CA LYS A 666 37.71 25.06 41.77
C LYS A 666 37.98 26.01 42.94
N ASP A 667 37.46 27.23 42.91
CA ASP A 667 37.76 28.25 43.92
C ASP A 667 36.47 28.93 44.45
N PRO A 668 35.87 28.41 45.54
CA PRO A 668 34.60 28.93 46.07
C PRO A 668 34.69 30.32 46.71
N SER A 669 35.86 30.98 46.72
CA SER A 669 36.09 32.20 47.50
C SER A 669 35.78 33.51 46.77
N MET A 670 35.59 33.51 45.44
CA MET A 670 35.31 34.73 44.67
C MET A 670 33.82 35.11 44.72
N LYS A 671 33.52 36.20 45.43
CA LYS A 671 32.16 36.71 45.61
C LYS A 671 31.63 37.42 44.35
N GLY A 672 30.55 36.88 43.78
CA GLY A 672 29.39 37.64 43.30
C GLY A 672 29.67 38.98 42.62
N GLY A 673 30.47 38.98 41.56
CA GLY A 673 30.64 40.10 40.63
C GLY A 673 30.64 39.56 39.21
N GLU A 674 29.99 40.27 38.28
CA GLU A 674 29.86 39.89 36.87
C GLU A 674 31.23 39.93 36.18
N THR A 675 31.98 38.83 36.29
CA THR A 675 33.26 38.66 35.62
C THR A 675 32.97 38.30 34.17
N ALA A 676 32.88 39.32 33.31
CA ALA A 676 32.55 39.16 31.89
C ALA A 676 33.45 38.10 31.24
N LEU A 677 32.85 37.01 30.80
CA LEU A 677 33.56 35.80 30.40
C LEU A 677 33.98 35.91 28.93
N ILE A 678 35.05 36.66 28.69
CA ILE A 678 35.63 36.89 27.36
C ILE A 678 36.15 35.56 26.81
N ILE A 679 35.55 35.09 25.72
CA ILE A 679 35.91 33.83 25.04
C ILE A 679 36.40 34.21 23.64
N PRO A 680 37.72 34.34 23.41
CA PRO A 680 38.24 34.93 22.17
C PRO A 680 37.96 34.10 20.91
N SER A 681 37.55 32.83 21.02
CA SER A 681 37.03 32.07 19.88
C SER A 681 35.59 32.45 19.52
N LEU A 682 34.75 32.79 20.51
CA LEU A 682 33.38 33.24 20.34
C LEU A 682 33.32 34.66 19.75
N ASP A 683 34.15 35.59 20.23
CA ASP A 683 34.21 36.96 19.67
C ASP A 683 34.61 36.94 18.18
N ARG A 684 35.52 36.03 17.80
CA ARG A 684 35.91 35.82 16.39
C ARG A 684 34.79 35.18 15.56
N LEU A 685 34.02 34.25 16.13
CA LEU A 685 32.84 33.69 15.48
C LEU A 685 31.75 34.76 15.28
N VAL A 686 31.51 35.62 16.27
CA VAL A 686 30.58 36.75 16.20
C VAL A 686 31.00 37.72 15.10
N HIS A 687 32.25 38.19 15.08
CA HIS A 687 32.74 39.06 13.99
C HIS A 687 32.71 38.36 12.61
N ALA A 688 32.92 37.05 12.54
CA ALA A 688 32.76 36.30 11.28
C ALA A 688 31.30 36.32 10.80
N MET A 689 30.32 36.07 11.69
CA MET A 689 28.89 36.18 11.37
C MET A 689 28.48 37.61 11.00
N GLU A 690 28.95 38.62 11.74
CA GLU A 690 28.70 40.04 11.46
C GLU A 690 29.27 40.46 10.10
N SER A 691 30.46 39.94 9.72
CA SER A 691 31.02 40.17 8.37
C SER A 691 30.18 39.50 7.28
N LYS A 692 29.77 38.23 7.45
CA LYS A 692 28.89 37.52 6.51
C LYS A 692 27.50 38.16 6.39
N ASN A 693 27.01 38.80 7.44
CA ASN A 693 25.75 39.55 7.43
C ASN A 693 25.86 40.95 6.84
N SER A 694 27.07 41.54 6.72
CA SER A 694 27.26 42.92 6.23
C SER A 694 27.67 43.02 4.75
N GLU A 695 28.22 41.97 4.15
CA GLU A 695 28.51 41.96 2.69
C GLU A 695 27.27 41.80 1.79
N GLY A 696 26.05 41.70 2.34
CA GLY A 696 24.86 41.42 1.54
C GLY A 696 23.49 41.63 2.20
N ILE A 697 23.27 42.77 2.87
CA ILE A 697 21.95 43.10 3.43
C ILE A 697 20.94 43.42 2.30
N PHE A 698 20.30 42.38 1.77
CA PHE A 698 18.91 42.49 1.34
C PHE A 698 18.09 42.73 2.61
N ASP A 699 17.52 43.93 2.78
CA ASP A 699 16.79 44.29 3.99
C ASP A 699 15.43 43.59 4.03
N ALA A 700 15.46 42.33 4.44
CA ALA A 700 14.30 41.48 4.62
C ALA A 700 13.31 42.08 5.63
N SER A 701 13.75 42.91 6.58
CA SER A 701 12.85 43.57 7.52
C SER A 701 11.95 44.59 6.82
N VAL A 702 12.51 45.36 5.87
CA VAL A 702 11.76 46.31 5.04
C VAL A 702 10.90 45.57 4.00
N HIS A 703 11.40 44.50 3.38
CA HIS A 703 10.64 43.73 2.40
C HIS A 703 9.44 43.00 3.04
N LEU A 704 9.65 42.28 4.15
CA LEU A 704 8.58 41.63 4.91
C LEU A 704 7.58 42.66 5.44
N LYS A 705 8.04 43.84 5.90
CA LYS A 705 7.12 44.89 6.33
C LYS A 705 6.25 45.41 5.18
N ALA A 706 6.82 45.68 4.02
CA ALA A 706 6.05 46.09 2.83
C ALA A 706 5.04 45.00 2.41
N GLN A 707 5.42 43.73 2.50
CA GLN A 707 4.54 42.59 2.24
C GLN A 707 3.40 42.48 3.28
N VAL A 708 3.70 42.69 4.57
CA VAL A 708 2.69 42.72 5.65
C VAL A 708 1.73 43.91 5.49
N ASP A 709 2.24 45.09 5.16
CA ASP A 709 1.41 46.28 4.92
C ASP A 709 0.50 46.06 3.69
N GLN A 710 1.01 45.44 2.61
CA GLN A 710 0.23 45.06 1.43
C GLN A 710 -0.84 43.99 1.73
N LEU A 711 -0.50 42.94 2.48
CA LEU A 711 -1.44 41.89 2.91
C LEU A 711 -2.48 42.43 3.89
N THR A 712 -2.13 43.44 4.70
CA THR A 712 -3.06 44.14 5.60
C THR A 712 -4.06 44.97 4.80
N GLY A 713 -3.60 45.73 3.80
CA GLY A 713 -4.46 46.46 2.87
C GLY A 713 -5.45 45.53 2.16
N ARG A 714 -4.94 44.45 1.54
CA ARG A 714 -5.79 43.48 0.83
C ARG A 714 -6.76 42.72 1.74
N ASN A 715 -6.40 42.48 3.00
CA ASN A 715 -7.34 41.94 3.99
C ASN A 715 -8.48 42.92 4.30
N GLU A 716 -8.22 44.23 4.33
CA GLU A 716 -9.24 45.23 4.61
C GLU A 716 -10.13 45.51 3.38
N GLU A 717 -9.60 45.36 2.17
CA GLU A 717 -10.36 45.29 0.91
C GLU A 717 -11.31 44.07 0.91
N LEU A 718 -10.78 42.87 1.16
CA LEU A 718 -11.57 41.63 1.24
C LEU A 718 -12.64 41.68 2.35
N ARG A 719 -12.38 42.36 3.48
CA ARG A 719 -13.40 42.60 4.52
C ARG A 719 -14.49 43.56 4.08
N GLN A 720 -14.17 44.54 3.23
CA GLN A 720 -15.16 45.43 2.64
C GLN A 720 -16.01 44.65 1.63
N GLU A 721 -15.41 43.91 0.69
CA GLU A 721 -16.12 43.04 -0.25
C GLU A 721 -17.02 42.01 0.46
N LEU A 722 -16.54 41.35 1.51
CA LEU A 722 -17.34 40.44 2.34
C LEU A 722 -18.53 41.17 3.00
N LYS A 723 -18.31 42.40 3.47
CA LYS A 723 -19.36 43.22 4.10
C LYS A 723 -20.36 43.76 3.09
N GLU A 724 -19.97 43.94 1.82
CA GLU A 724 -20.88 44.39 0.76
C GLU A 724 -21.68 43.21 0.21
N THR A 725 -21.04 42.09 -0.11
CA THR A 725 -21.73 40.83 -0.47
C THR A 725 -22.68 40.34 0.63
N GLN A 726 -22.37 40.57 1.92
CA GLN A 726 -23.34 40.34 3.02
C GLN A 726 -24.53 41.31 3.01
N LYS A 727 -24.35 42.60 2.68
CA LYS A 727 -25.48 43.54 2.46
C LYS A 727 -26.33 43.08 1.28
N GLU A 728 -25.70 42.66 0.18
CA GLU A 728 -26.39 42.19 -1.02
C GLU A 728 -27.18 40.92 -0.74
N ALA A 729 -26.56 39.91 -0.10
CA ALA A 729 -27.22 38.68 0.32
C ALA A 729 -28.41 38.94 1.28
N THR A 730 -28.28 39.86 2.23
CA THR A 730 -29.42 40.24 3.10
C THR A 730 -30.50 41.01 2.32
N SER A 731 -30.14 41.86 1.35
CA SER A 731 -31.11 42.55 0.49
C SER A 731 -31.88 41.58 -0.43
N LEU A 732 -31.18 40.60 -1.02
CA LEU A 732 -31.77 39.53 -1.84
C LEU A 732 -32.63 38.59 -0.98
N SER A 733 -32.20 38.25 0.23
CA SER A 733 -33.00 37.49 1.20
C SER A 733 -34.28 38.24 1.58
N ASN A 734 -34.23 39.56 1.76
CA ASN A 734 -35.40 40.38 2.05
C ASN A 734 -36.34 40.49 0.83
N GLN A 735 -35.80 40.61 -0.38
CA GLN A 735 -36.58 40.55 -1.62
C GLN A 735 -37.28 39.18 -1.76
N LEU A 736 -36.55 38.08 -1.55
CA LEU A 736 -37.07 36.71 -1.59
C LEU A 736 -38.13 36.46 -0.52
N ALA A 737 -37.97 36.99 0.69
CA ALA A 737 -39.00 36.97 1.73
C ALA A 737 -40.27 37.70 1.26
N SER A 738 -40.15 38.92 0.72
CA SER A 738 -41.31 39.67 0.19
C SER A 738 -41.97 39.01 -1.03
N ALA A 739 -41.20 38.29 -1.86
CA ALA A 739 -41.72 37.51 -2.98
C ALA A 739 -42.47 36.27 -2.49
N ASN A 740 -41.94 35.56 -1.49
CA ASN A 740 -42.62 34.44 -0.85
C ASN A 740 -43.90 34.89 -0.12
N GLU A 741 -43.91 36.06 0.51
CA GLU A 741 -45.11 36.63 1.11
C GLU A 741 -46.18 36.96 0.04
N LYS A 742 -45.80 37.57 -1.08
CA LYS A 742 -46.70 37.77 -2.23
C LYS A 742 -47.19 36.45 -2.82
N ILE A 743 -46.35 35.40 -2.90
CA ILE A 743 -46.75 34.06 -3.33
C ILE A 743 -47.73 33.43 -2.33
N ALA A 744 -47.57 33.66 -1.02
CA ALA A 744 -48.53 33.22 -0.01
C ALA A 744 -49.85 33.99 -0.10
N GLN A 745 -49.82 35.31 -0.33
CA GLN A 745 -51.00 36.14 -0.58
C GLN A 745 -51.76 35.65 -1.83
N MET A 746 -51.09 35.52 -2.98
CA MET A 746 -51.69 35.01 -4.22
C MET A 746 -52.19 33.56 -4.08
N LYS A 747 -51.51 32.69 -3.31
CA LYS A 747 -52.01 31.34 -3.02
C LYS A 747 -53.28 31.38 -2.15
N ASN A 748 -53.33 32.26 -1.15
CA ASN A 748 -54.52 32.44 -0.33
C ASN A 748 -55.69 33.02 -1.15
N GLU A 749 -55.43 33.98 -2.04
CA GLU A 749 -56.41 34.50 -3.01
C GLU A 749 -56.90 33.40 -3.95
N ILE A 750 -56.02 32.57 -4.51
CA ILE A 750 -56.39 31.41 -5.33
C ILE A 750 -57.21 30.39 -4.53
N CYS A 751 -56.89 30.14 -3.25
CA CYS A 751 -57.70 29.28 -2.39
C CYS A 751 -59.08 29.89 -2.09
N LEU A 752 -59.17 31.20 -1.86
CA LEU A 752 -60.44 31.91 -1.69
C LEU A 752 -61.28 31.90 -2.97
N LEU A 753 -60.65 32.03 -4.14
CA LEU A 753 -61.31 31.95 -5.45
C LEU A 753 -61.88 30.54 -5.72
N HIS A 754 -61.13 29.48 -5.42
CA HIS A 754 -61.67 28.10 -5.48
C HIS A 754 -62.80 27.87 -4.46
N GLN A 755 -62.72 28.48 -3.26
CA GLN A 755 -63.82 28.45 -2.28
C GLN A 755 -65.04 29.29 -2.73
N SER A 756 -64.86 30.18 -3.71
CA SER A 756 -65.91 31.03 -4.28
C SER A 756 -66.42 30.58 -5.65
N GLU A 757 -66.19 29.34 -6.09
CA GLU A 757 -66.74 28.75 -7.34
C GLU A 757 -68.30 28.64 -7.37
N GLY A 758 -69.00 29.33 -6.46
CA GLY A 758 -70.44 29.36 -6.32
C GLY A 758 -71.13 30.73 -6.44
N THR A 759 -70.38 31.85 -6.57
CA THR A 759 -70.98 33.20 -6.75
C THR A 759 -70.03 34.20 -7.42
N ASN A 760 -70.58 35.13 -8.21
CA ASN A 760 -69.81 36.20 -8.87
C ASN A 760 -69.01 37.04 -7.85
N VAL A 761 -67.67 36.95 -7.92
CA VAL A 761 -66.76 37.88 -7.24
C VAL A 761 -66.19 38.86 -8.28
N VAL A 762 -66.32 40.16 -8.01
CA VAL A 762 -65.79 41.23 -8.85
C VAL A 762 -64.27 41.31 -8.66
N PHE A 763 -63.50 41.33 -9.74
CA PHE A 763 -62.06 41.58 -9.68
C PHE A 763 -61.78 42.94 -9.01
N GLN A 764 -61.05 42.93 -7.91
CA GLN A 764 -60.63 44.15 -7.24
C GLN A 764 -59.62 44.90 -8.12
N THR A 765 -59.97 46.13 -8.51
CA THR A 765 -59.18 46.91 -9.47
C THR A 765 -57.80 47.25 -8.92
N VAL A 766 -56.76 46.97 -9.71
CA VAL A 766 -55.40 47.47 -9.43
C VAL A 766 -55.43 49.00 -9.39
N ASN A 767 -55.09 49.58 -8.24
CA ASN A 767 -54.99 51.03 -8.10
C ASN A 767 -53.81 51.55 -8.91
N LEU A 768 -54.06 52.55 -9.76
CA LEU A 768 -53.01 53.29 -10.47
C LEU A 768 -52.25 54.20 -9.49
N PRO A 769 -50.96 54.53 -9.78
CA PRO A 769 -50.21 55.52 -9.00
C PRO A 769 -50.88 56.89 -8.98
N GLU A 770 -50.60 57.68 -7.93
CA GLU A 770 -51.14 59.04 -7.77
C GLU A 770 -50.81 59.92 -8.98
N GLY A 771 -51.84 60.37 -9.71
CA GLY A 771 -51.72 61.36 -10.78
C GLY A 771 -52.52 61.08 -12.06
N MET A 772 -52.95 59.85 -12.32
CA MET A 772 -53.76 59.53 -13.52
C MET A 772 -55.28 59.54 -13.28
N ALA A 773 -56.02 60.12 -14.23
CA ALA A 773 -57.47 60.27 -14.15
C ALA A 773 -58.22 58.96 -14.49
N PRO A 774 -59.33 58.64 -13.80
CA PRO A 774 -59.98 57.31 -13.88
C PRO A 774 -60.65 56.99 -15.24
N SER A 775 -60.79 57.94 -16.17
CA SER A 775 -61.24 57.67 -17.54
C SER A 775 -60.22 56.87 -18.37
N SER A 776 -58.95 56.87 -17.98
CA SER A 776 -57.88 56.11 -18.62
C SER A 776 -58.04 54.59 -18.46
N ALA A 777 -58.51 54.12 -17.29
CA ALA A 777 -58.67 52.70 -17.01
C ALA A 777 -59.66 52.01 -17.97
N ASN A 778 -60.81 52.65 -18.24
CA ASN A 778 -61.82 52.09 -19.16
C ASN A 778 -61.34 52.06 -20.62
N THR A 779 -60.56 53.05 -21.05
CA THR A 779 -59.99 53.08 -22.41
C THR A 779 -58.86 52.07 -22.58
N ILE A 780 -58.02 51.88 -21.56
CA ILE A 780 -57.00 50.81 -21.52
C ILE A 780 -57.66 49.43 -21.55
N ASN A 781 -58.70 49.18 -20.75
CA ASN A 781 -59.40 47.90 -20.74
C ASN A 781 -60.06 47.59 -22.10
N SER A 782 -60.73 48.57 -22.73
CA SER A 782 -61.34 48.38 -24.06
C SER A 782 -60.28 48.12 -25.16
N LEU A 783 -59.09 48.71 -25.05
CA LEU A 783 -57.96 48.43 -25.94
C LEU A 783 -57.38 47.02 -25.72
N ASN A 784 -57.32 46.56 -24.46
CA ASN A 784 -56.86 45.22 -24.12
C ASN A 784 -57.86 44.14 -24.61
N GLU A 785 -59.16 44.35 -24.42
CA GLU A 785 -60.20 43.46 -24.97
C GLU A 785 -60.11 43.38 -26.51
N TYR A 786 -59.89 44.52 -27.17
CA TYR A 786 -59.72 44.57 -28.63
C TYR A 786 -58.45 43.86 -29.12
N LEU A 787 -57.33 43.96 -28.37
CA LEU A 787 -56.10 43.21 -28.65
C LEU A 787 -56.24 41.70 -28.42
N ILE A 788 -56.98 41.28 -27.40
CA ILE A 788 -57.31 39.87 -27.16
C ILE A 788 -58.17 39.32 -28.31
N HIS A 789 -59.17 40.08 -28.76
CA HIS A 789 -59.96 39.70 -29.93
C HIS A 789 -59.12 39.60 -31.22
N LEU A 790 -58.23 40.56 -31.47
CA LEU A 790 -57.32 40.54 -32.64
C LEU A 790 -56.36 39.36 -32.63
N THR A 791 -55.75 39.05 -31.48
CA THR A 791 -54.82 37.91 -31.36
C THR A 791 -55.53 36.58 -31.55
N GLN A 792 -56.73 36.39 -30.98
CA GLN A 792 -57.56 35.21 -31.25
C GLN A 792 -58.01 35.13 -32.71
N GLU A 793 -58.32 36.24 -33.37
CA GLU A 793 -58.71 36.22 -34.79
C GLU A 793 -57.52 35.87 -35.71
N LEU A 794 -56.31 36.33 -35.38
CA LEU A 794 -55.07 35.95 -36.06
C LEU A 794 -54.75 34.47 -35.87
N GLU A 795 -54.81 33.96 -34.64
CA GLU A 795 -54.55 32.54 -34.34
C GLU A 795 -55.54 31.61 -35.08
N ASN A 796 -56.80 32.02 -35.22
CA ASN A 796 -57.79 31.29 -36.01
C ASN A 796 -57.54 31.38 -37.53
N LYS A 797 -57.01 32.49 -38.04
CA LYS A 797 -56.57 32.64 -39.44
C LYS A 797 -55.33 31.79 -39.74
N GLU A 798 -54.41 31.67 -38.79
CA GLU A 798 -53.22 30.81 -38.89
C GLU A 798 -53.61 29.32 -38.89
N LYS A 799 -54.45 28.88 -37.94
CA LYS A 799 -54.99 27.50 -37.91
C LYS A 799 -55.74 27.13 -39.20
N THR A 800 -56.45 28.06 -39.83
CA THR A 800 -57.19 27.81 -41.08
C THR A 800 -56.36 27.91 -42.36
N THR A 801 -55.19 28.57 -42.34
CA THR A 801 -54.23 28.55 -43.46
C THR A 801 -53.36 27.28 -43.43
N ILE A 802 -52.84 26.89 -42.26
CA ILE A 802 -52.10 25.63 -42.07
C ILE A 802 -52.96 24.43 -42.48
N GLY A 803 -54.23 24.41 -42.08
CA GLY A 803 -55.20 23.37 -42.45
C GLY A 803 -55.53 23.25 -43.95
N ARG A 804 -55.09 24.19 -44.80
CA ARG A 804 -55.26 24.14 -46.27
C ARG A 804 -54.03 23.71 -47.05
N CYS A 805 -52.85 23.60 -46.43
CA CYS A 805 -51.63 23.14 -47.09
C CYS A 805 -51.34 21.63 -46.88
N SER A 806 -52.25 20.90 -46.23
CA SER A 806 -52.10 19.49 -45.85
C SER A 806 -53.18 18.57 -46.44
N ARG A 807 -53.61 18.84 -47.69
CA ARG A 807 -54.47 17.97 -48.52
C ARG A 807 -54.12 18.13 -50.00
#